data_AF-A0A2V8TVX2-F1
#
_entry.id   AF-A0A2V8TVX2-F1
#
_cell.length_a   1.000
_cell.length_b   1.000
_cell.length_c   1.000
_cell.angle_alpha   90.00
_cell.angle_beta   90.00
_cell.angle_gamma   90.00
#
_symmetry.space_group_name_H-M   'P 1'
#
loop_
_entity.id
_entity.type
_entity.pdbx_description
1 polymer ?
#
loop_
_entity_poly.entity_id
_entity_poly.type
_entity_poly.pdbx_seq_one_letter_code
_entity_poly.pdbx_strand_id
1 'polypeptide(L)'
;MTRRGLTALVAGLAASGALWLGAPASAPADKAAGLDDVIHANNRGAALMEQYKHAQAIEEFKKVTTGAPGWAPGFVNLGLAEFYARDPAGAGSAFSEAARLDPGVPQASYGLALVLKNEGKTAEAIAALEKVRALDPEDADILYNLGLLHARQREFDPAIASLTRARQLDPNSVSIRYQLARALLQSGRRAEGDREMAAYQRLSANPKFAVPTGNQYGEAGRYALVITDYRALGGPAPPPRPIAFRFSDVTAASGVGFRHGGPGGEPGGAPAPSGGAGSSRAARYGSGIAVGDLDGDGRPDLVLANASADGTARPALYRNKGDFTFEDVTSSSGVSFEGVGMAAALGDYDNDGDADLYLTRLGGGALFENDGHGHFRDVTAKAHAAVSGFALGASWADVDHDGDLDLLVNRMREAGSRAAATPLLLLNRGDGTFREAAAELKISGPPEGTVAAVFADFDADRDTDVVLSSAGGQDTLLDNRRESGFAARGREAGLAARGAGRGLSAGDVDGDGLADLVFGTGPVDPLRLYLNGPRRQFTAREIPKRRGVSAFGTALFDADNDGDLDLFAAGSALQLYLNDGAGHFKDASAETGLDQITVKDGRGAAAADLDGDGDLDLVVTQNGGPPLLLRNEGGNRNRWLEVEPRGLNSNKDGIGTKVEVLAGPAWQRRETQAGGGYLSQSLPVAHFGLGERALADVVRLLWPGGVLQSEMDVPAGQRVEEAELDRKGSSCPLLFAWNGKKYGFVTDFLGVGGLGMWMAPGVYGSPQPEEYVKIEPDQLAPKDGAYQLQAIENLEEVTYLDEVKLIALDHPKEIDVYPLGAFGAKERQPYRTLAVPREARIFPARATDHNNRDATDALLKIDRVYPDEFRMDRLAGYAAMHALTLEFPESVTRLERPVLFLYGWVDFEY
;
A
#
# COMPACT_ATOMS: atom_id res chain seq x y z
N MET A 1 -41.00 31.21 23.81
CA MET A 1 -41.01 31.44 25.27
C MET A 1 -40.05 30.44 25.91
N THR A 2 -38.79 30.84 26.17
CA THR A 2 -38.19 30.95 27.52
C THR A 2 -38.35 29.69 28.38
N ARG A 3 -37.30 28.95 28.80
CA ARG A 3 -36.27 29.36 29.78
C ARG A 3 -35.27 28.18 29.96
N ARG A 4 -33.95 28.44 30.05
CA ARG A 4 -33.09 28.42 31.29
C ARG A 4 -33.20 27.08 32.06
N GLY A 5 -32.15 26.27 32.28
CA GLY A 5 -30.82 26.59 32.81
C GLY A 5 -30.78 26.30 34.32
N LEU A 6 -29.87 25.42 34.79
CA LEU A 6 -29.24 25.29 36.13
C LEU A 6 -28.55 23.89 36.15
N THR A 7 -27.23 23.71 36.15
CA THR A 7 -26.16 23.99 37.13
C THR A 7 -26.33 23.37 38.52
N ALA A 8 -25.30 22.58 38.88
CA ALA A 8 -24.76 22.26 40.22
C ALA A 8 -25.51 21.21 41.07
N LEU A 9 -24.90 20.41 41.94
CA LEU A 9 -23.53 19.93 42.27
C LEU A 9 -23.74 19.13 43.60
N VAL A 10 -22.72 18.38 44.05
CA VAL A 10 -22.49 17.86 45.43
C VAL A 10 -23.09 16.48 45.73
N ALA A 11 -22.43 15.54 46.41
CA ALA A 11 -21.04 15.17 46.75
C ALA A 11 -21.11 13.94 47.69
N GLY A 12 -19.97 13.26 47.88
CA GLY A 12 -19.71 12.30 48.97
C GLY A 12 -19.07 11.02 48.44
N LEU A 13 -17.75 10.80 48.35
CA LEU A 13 -16.59 11.13 49.20
C LEU A 13 -16.48 10.29 50.48
N ALA A 14 -15.56 9.31 50.47
CA ALA A 14 -14.68 8.84 51.56
C ALA A 14 -13.70 7.81 50.96
N ALA A 15 -12.39 7.99 50.77
CA ALA A 15 -11.28 8.62 51.51
C ALA A 15 -10.72 7.79 52.69
N SER A 16 -9.51 7.26 52.48
CA SER A 16 -8.39 7.14 53.44
C SER A 16 -7.22 6.45 52.71
N GLY A 17 -6.00 6.96 52.51
CA GLY A 17 -5.26 8.08 53.10
C GLY A 17 -4.17 7.58 54.06
N ALA A 18 -2.89 7.56 53.64
CA ALA A 18 -1.77 8.19 54.36
C ALA A 18 -0.34 7.90 53.81
N LEU A 19 0.41 8.99 53.67
CA LEU A 19 1.84 9.22 53.93
C LEU A 19 2.91 8.54 53.06
N TRP A 20 3.60 9.34 52.23
CA TRP A 20 5.07 9.29 52.12
C TRP A 20 5.65 10.70 52.08
N LEU A 21 6.75 10.88 52.82
CA LEU A 21 7.46 12.13 53.10
C LEU A 21 8.27 12.62 51.90
N GLY A 22 8.40 13.95 51.78
CA GLY A 22 9.11 14.62 50.70
C GLY A 22 10.62 14.41 50.68
N ALA A 23 11.16 14.31 49.46
CA ALA A 23 12.57 14.46 49.12
C ALA A 23 12.76 15.80 48.36
N PRO A 24 13.94 16.44 48.45
CA PRO A 24 14.14 17.79 47.94
C PRO A 24 14.16 17.80 46.40
N ALA A 25 13.55 18.83 45.82
CA ALA A 25 13.66 19.13 44.40
C ALA A 25 15.13 19.45 44.06
N SER A 26 15.82 18.50 43.43
CA SER A 26 17.01 18.78 42.64
C SER A 26 16.54 19.35 41.29
N ALA A 27 17.03 20.53 40.94
CA ALA A 27 16.92 21.06 39.57
C ALA A 27 17.34 19.98 38.54
N PRO A 28 16.69 19.90 37.36
CA PRO A 28 17.15 18.97 36.34
C PRO A 28 18.55 19.42 35.92
N ALA A 29 19.55 18.59 36.22
CA ALA A 29 20.80 18.67 35.50
C ALA A 29 20.49 18.28 34.06
N ASP A 30 20.79 19.16 33.11
CA ASP A 30 20.80 18.86 31.68
C ASP A 30 21.70 17.64 31.45
N LYS A 31 21.11 16.43 31.48
CA LYS A 31 21.75 15.27 30.87
C LYS A 31 21.74 15.57 29.38
N ALA A 32 22.92 15.62 28.77
CA ALA A 32 23.02 15.49 27.33
C ALA A 32 22.16 14.30 26.89
N ALA A 33 21.30 14.51 25.89
CA ALA A 33 20.43 13.48 25.35
C ALA A 33 21.26 12.22 25.04
N GLY A 34 20.77 11.05 25.42
CA GLY A 34 21.39 9.79 25.00
C GLY A 34 21.32 9.66 23.47
N LEU A 35 22.18 8.84 22.88
CA LEU A 35 22.13 8.59 21.43
C LEU A 35 20.74 8.06 21.00
N ASP A 36 20.10 7.23 21.83
CA ASP A 36 18.75 6.74 21.59
C ASP A 36 17.71 7.86 21.55
N ASP A 37 17.82 8.87 22.43
CA ASP A 37 16.93 10.04 22.43
C ASP A 37 17.10 10.87 21.14
N VAL A 38 18.34 10.98 20.65
CA VAL A 38 18.66 11.67 19.38
C VAL A 38 18.07 10.93 18.19
N ILE A 39 18.22 9.61 18.14
CA ILE A 39 17.68 8.76 17.08
C ILE A 39 16.14 8.80 17.10
N HIS A 40 15.53 8.65 18.27
CA HIS A 40 14.09 8.75 18.45
C HIS A 40 13.56 10.10 17.95
N ALA A 41 14.17 11.22 18.34
CA ALA A 41 13.79 12.54 17.84
C ALA A 41 13.95 12.66 16.31
N ASN A 42 15.01 12.08 15.73
CA ASN A 42 15.21 12.08 14.28
C ASN A 42 14.13 11.27 13.54
N ASN A 43 13.81 10.07 14.05
CA ASN A 43 12.73 9.22 13.52
C ASN A 43 11.37 9.94 13.57
N ARG A 44 11.01 10.54 14.72
CA ARG A 44 9.81 11.36 14.85
C ARG A 44 9.78 12.52 13.86
N GLY A 45 10.91 13.21 13.70
CA GLY A 45 11.06 14.28 12.73
C GLY A 45 10.78 13.80 11.29
N ALA A 46 11.22 12.60 10.93
CA ALA A 46 10.94 12.00 9.63
C ALA A 46 9.43 11.79 9.40
N ALA A 47 8.73 11.18 10.36
CA ALA A 47 7.28 10.99 10.27
C ALA A 47 6.52 12.33 10.25
N LEU A 48 6.94 13.32 11.03
CA LEU A 48 6.34 14.67 11.00
C LEU A 48 6.51 15.35 9.64
N MET A 49 7.62 15.12 8.94
CA MET A 49 7.81 15.61 7.57
C MET A 49 6.82 14.97 6.59
N GLU A 50 6.54 13.67 6.74
CA GLU A 50 5.61 12.89 5.91
C GLU A 50 4.13 13.22 6.20
N GLN A 51 3.86 13.71 7.40
CA GLN A 51 2.58 14.28 7.80
C GLN A 51 2.44 15.78 7.44
N TYR A 52 3.42 16.36 6.73
CA TYR A 52 3.51 17.80 6.41
C TYR A 52 3.47 18.74 7.64
N LYS A 53 3.82 18.23 8.83
CA LYS A 53 3.90 18.97 10.09
C LYS A 53 5.30 19.58 10.28
N HIS A 54 5.77 20.32 9.28
CA HIS A 54 7.14 20.82 9.20
C HIS A 54 7.58 21.64 10.42
N ALA A 55 6.68 22.45 11.00
CA ALA A 55 7.00 23.24 12.20
C ALA A 55 7.35 22.35 13.41
N GLN A 56 6.64 21.23 13.58
CA GLN A 56 6.92 20.27 14.65
C GLN A 56 8.19 19.46 14.33
N ALA A 57 8.41 19.11 13.05
CA ALA A 57 9.64 18.44 12.62
C ALA A 57 10.89 19.30 12.92
N ILE A 58 10.81 20.62 12.74
CA ILE A 58 11.89 21.56 13.13
C ILE A 58 12.20 21.46 14.62
N GLU A 59 11.19 21.34 15.48
CA GLU A 59 11.40 21.20 16.93
C GLU A 59 12.15 19.89 17.26
N GLU A 60 11.78 18.78 16.61
CA GLU A 60 12.48 17.50 16.78
C GLU A 60 13.92 17.55 16.24
N PHE A 61 14.15 18.06 15.03
CA PHE A 61 15.50 18.14 14.46
C PHE A 61 16.41 19.15 15.18
N LYS A 62 15.85 20.13 15.88
CA LYS A 62 16.62 20.98 16.82
C LYS A 62 17.15 20.18 18.02
N LYS A 63 16.37 19.21 18.53
CA LYS A 63 16.87 18.29 19.57
C LYS A 63 18.00 17.43 19.01
N VAL A 64 17.88 16.95 17.77
CA VAL A 64 18.90 16.15 17.08
C VAL A 64 20.22 16.92 16.93
N THR A 65 20.18 18.12 16.36
CA THR A 65 21.38 18.96 16.16
C THR A 65 22.00 19.43 17.48
N THR A 66 21.22 19.52 18.56
CA THR A 66 21.74 19.81 19.91
C THR A 66 22.41 18.59 20.54
N GLY A 67 21.80 17.40 20.41
CA GLY A 67 22.32 16.16 20.99
C GLY A 67 23.47 15.53 20.20
N ALA A 68 23.54 15.75 18.89
CA ALA A 68 24.59 15.27 17.99
C ALA A 68 25.13 16.40 17.08
N PRO A 69 25.79 17.42 17.62
CA PRO A 69 26.23 18.61 16.85
C PRO A 69 27.32 18.32 15.81
N GLY A 70 27.93 17.13 15.84
CA GLY A 70 28.91 16.68 14.84
C GLY A 70 28.31 15.87 13.70
N TRP A 71 27.01 15.57 13.71
CA TRP A 71 26.35 14.70 12.75
C TRP A 71 25.69 15.53 11.64
N ALA A 72 26.37 15.63 10.49
CA ALA A 72 25.90 16.42 9.35
C ALA A 72 24.45 16.10 8.90
N PRO A 73 24.01 14.82 8.84
CA PRO A 73 22.62 14.49 8.50
C PRO A 73 21.57 15.14 9.40
N GLY A 74 21.84 15.35 10.69
CA GLY A 74 20.92 16.06 11.59
C GLY A 74 20.64 17.51 11.13
N PHE A 75 21.67 18.19 10.61
CA PHE A 75 21.55 19.53 10.03
C PHE A 75 20.91 19.52 8.64
N VAL A 76 21.13 18.46 7.84
CA VAL A 76 20.37 18.26 6.59
C VAL A 76 18.88 18.16 6.87
N ASN A 77 18.50 17.32 7.83
CA ASN A 77 17.10 17.08 8.17
C ASN A 77 16.42 18.34 8.70
N LEU A 78 17.11 19.11 9.56
CA LEU A 78 16.66 20.44 9.99
C LEU A 78 16.48 21.39 8.79
N GLY A 79 17.46 21.45 7.89
CA GLY A 79 17.42 22.32 6.72
C GLY A 79 16.28 21.97 5.76
N LEU A 80 15.97 20.68 5.59
CA LEU A 80 14.80 20.23 4.83
C LEU A 80 13.51 20.70 5.51
N ALA A 81 13.36 20.47 6.81
CA ALA A 81 12.17 20.91 7.54
C ALA A 81 11.95 22.43 7.46
N GLU A 82 13.00 23.23 7.58
CA GLU A 82 12.97 24.68 7.41
C GLU A 82 12.65 25.10 5.96
N PHE A 83 13.19 24.38 4.96
CA PHE A 83 12.90 24.62 3.56
C PHE A 83 11.41 24.44 3.25
N TYR A 84 10.82 23.33 3.68
CA TYR A 84 9.39 23.05 3.46
C TYR A 84 8.46 23.90 4.35
N ALA A 85 8.94 24.34 5.52
CA ALA A 85 8.26 25.35 6.34
C ALA A 85 8.34 26.78 5.74
N ARG A 86 8.97 26.95 4.57
CA ARG A 86 9.18 28.23 3.87
C ARG A 86 10.05 29.22 4.65
N ASP A 87 11.06 28.72 5.37
CA ASP A 87 12.13 29.50 6.00
C ASP A 87 13.46 29.31 5.24
N PRO A 88 13.69 30.03 4.13
CA PRO A 88 14.90 29.89 3.33
C PRO A 88 16.18 30.32 4.07
N ALA A 89 16.08 31.21 5.07
CA ALA A 89 17.22 31.68 5.83
C ALA A 89 17.71 30.62 6.82
N GLY A 90 16.78 30.00 7.57
CA GLY A 90 17.06 28.83 8.40
C GLY A 90 17.65 27.70 7.55
N ALA A 91 16.92 27.30 6.50
CA ALA A 91 17.32 26.19 5.62
C ALA A 91 18.74 26.39 5.05
N GLY A 92 19.03 27.58 4.51
CA GLY A 92 20.35 27.90 3.99
C GLY A 92 21.46 27.81 5.04
N SER A 93 21.19 28.23 6.28
CA SER A 93 22.13 28.12 7.40
C SER A 93 22.38 26.65 7.77
N ALA A 94 21.32 25.86 7.92
CA ALA A 94 21.40 24.45 8.31
C ALA A 94 22.14 23.61 7.24
N PHE A 95 21.81 23.77 5.96
CA PHE A 95 22.51 23.05 4.90
C PHE A 95 23.98 23.48 4.76
N SER A 96 24.28 24.77 4.96
CA SER A 96 25.68 25.25 4.96
C SER A 96 26.48 24.63 6.09
N GLU A 97 25.89 24.47 7.27
CA GLU A 97 26.52 23.79 8.40
C GLU A 97 26.70 22.29 8.14
N ALA A 98 25.70 21.62 7.56
CA ALA A 98 25.83 20.23 7.13
C ALA A 98 26.99 20.04 6.15
N ALA A 99 27.08 20.89 5.12
CA ALA A 99 28.18 20.85 4.14
C ALA A 99 29.55 21.20 4.73
N ARG A 100 29.58 21.99 5.82
CA ARG A 100 30.82 22.29 6.57
C ARG A 100 31.28 21.10 7.39
N LEU A 101 30.34 20.38 8.02
CA LEU A 101 30.61 19.20 8.83
C LEU A 101 31.03 18.00 7.95
N ASP A 102 30.30 17.77 6.87
CA ASP A 102 30.61 16.72 5.90
C ASP A 102 30.29 17.17 4.45
N PRO A 103 31.32 17.59 3.68
CA PRO A 103 31.16 17.93 2.27
C PRO A 103 30.75 16.76 1.36
N GLY A 104 30.86 15.52 1.85
CA GLY A 104 30.52 14.29 1.12
C GLY A 104 29.04 13.93 1.19
N VAL A 105 28.22 14.62 2.01
CA VAL A 105 26.77 14.40 2.10
C VAL A 105 26.07 15.14 0.94
N PRO A 106 25.61 14.44 -0.13
CA PRO A 106 25.04 15.09 -1.31
C PRO A 106 23.80 15.93 -0.99
N GLN A 107 22.99 15.51 -0.02
CA GLN A 107 21.76 16.18 0.40
C GLN A 107 21.99 17.63 0.84
N ALA A 108 23.13 17.93 1.45
CA ALA A 108 23.45 19.30 1.89
C ALA A 108 23.61 20.24 0.68
N SER A 109 24.36 19.81 -0.34
CA SER A 109 24.54 20.60 -1.58
C SER A 109 23.26 20.63 -2.42
N TYR A 110 22.49 19.55 -2.43
CA TYR A 110 21.20 19.49 -3.11
C TYR A 110 20.19 20.45 -2.49
N GLY A 111 20.02 20.43 -1.16
CA GLY A 111 19.17 21.34 -0.41
C GLY A 111 19.54 22.81 -0.60
N LEU A 112 20.83 23.14 -0.59
CA LEU A 112 21.32 24.49 -0.95
C LEU A 112 20.90 24.87 -2.38
N ALA A 113 21.02 23.95 -3.34
CA ALA A 113 20.62 24.23 -4.71
C ALA A 113 19.12 24.53 -4.83
N LEU A 114 18.27 23.84 -4.07
CA LEU A 114 16.83 24.10 -4.03
C LEU A 114 16.52 25.48 -3.43
N VAL A 115 17.17 25.86 -2.33
CA VAL A 115 17.06 27.20 -1.74
C VAL A 115 17.48 28.27 -2.77
N LEU A 116 18.66 28.13 -3.37
CA LEU A 116 19.18 29.07 -4.37
C LEU A 116 18.29 29.15 -5.62
N LYS A 117 17.72 28.02 -6.06
CA LYS A 117 16.75 27.95 -7.17
C LYS A 117 15.48 28.74 -6.85
N ASN A 118 14.97 28.66 -5.61
CA ASN A 118 13.79 29.41 -5.16
C ASN A 118 14.07 30.91 -4.98
N GLU A 119 15.31 31.28 -4.62
CA GLU A 119 15.77 32.68 -4.55
C GLU A 119 16.10 33.28 -5.94
N GLY A 120 16.08 32.48 -7.01
CA GLY A 120 16.40 32.92 -8.37
C GLY A 120 17.90 33.01 -8.68
N LYS A 121 18.78 32.54 -7.79
CA LYS A 121 20.24 32.52 -7.96
C LYS A 121 20.69 31.37 -8.87
N THR A 122 20.27 31.43 -10.14
CA THR A 122 20.36 30.32 -11.10
C THR A 122 21.79 29.77 -11.28
N ALA A 123 22.80 30.62 -11.40
CA ALA A 123 24.18 30.16 -11.62
C ALA A 123 24.76 29.42 -10.41
N GLU A 124 24.46 29.90 -9.19
CA GLU A 124 24.88 29.26 -7.94
C GLU A 124 24.15 27.92 -7.73
N ALA A 125 22.85 27.86 -8.07
CA ALA A 125 22.07 26.63 -8.03
C ALA A 125 22.62 25.56 -8.99
N ILE A 126 22.97 25.93 -10.23
CA ILE A 126 23.63 25.01 -11.18
C ILE A 126 24.96 24.51 -10.61
N ALA A 127 25.80 25.40 -10.07
CA ALA A 127 27.09 25.00 -9.50
C ALA A 127 26.94 24.05 -8.30
N ALA A 128 25.90 24.23 -7.48
CA ALA A 128 25.59 23.32 -6.38
C ALA A 128 25.09 21.95 -6.88
N LEU A 129 24.18 21.91 -7.87
CA LEU A 129 23.71 20.66 -8.48
C LEU A 129 24.80 19.89 -9.20
N GLU A 130 25.73 20.56 -9.87
CA GLU A 130 26.86 19.92 -10.55
C GLU A 130 27.80 19.22 -9.55
N LYS A 131 27.93 19.72 -8.32
CA LYS A 131 28.66 19.00 -7.26
C LYS A 131 27.96 17.69 -6.90
N VAL A 132 26.63 17.71 -6.79
CA VAL A 132 25.84 16.52 -6.51
C VAL A 132 25.90 15.54 -7.69
N ARG A 133 25.79 16.04 -8.93
CA ARG A 133 25.91 15.24 -10.17
C ARG A 133 27.27 14.55 -10.30
N ALA A 134 28.34 15.16 -9.79
CA ALA A 134 29.65 14.53 -9.77
C ALA A 134 29.70 13.31 -8.83
N LEU A 135 28.84 13.27 -7.81
CA LEU A 135 28.70 12.12 -6.91
C LEU A 135 27.72 11.09 -7.46
N ASP A 136 26.61 11.54 -8.05
CA ASP A 136 25.64 10.69 -8.74
C ASP A 136 25.21 11.27 -10.10
N PRO A 137 25.82 10.81 -11.21
CA PRO A 137 25.53 11.32 -12.54
C PRO A 137 24.23 10.77 -13.15
N GLU A 138 23.63 9.75 -12.55
CA GLU A 138 22.49 9.00 -13.10
C GLU A 138 21.19 9.20 -12.28
N ASP A 139 21.16 10.22 -11.44
CA ASP A 139 19.97 10.64 -10.71
C ASP A 139 19.06 11.52 -11.59
N ALA A 140 17.81 11.08 -11.78
CA ALA A 140 16.86 11.74 -12.67
C ALA A 140 16.45 13.14 -12.18
N ASP A 141 16.33 13.35 -10.86
CA ASP A 141 15.88 14.62 -10.27
C ASP A 141 16.95 15.70 -10.35
N ILE A 142 18.23 15.34 -10.18
CA ILE A 142 19.35 16.25 -10.42
C ILE A 142 19.34 16.71 -11.88
N LEU A 143 19.21 15.77 -12.82
CA LEU A 143 19.19 16.06 -14.26
C LEU A 143 17.96 16.89 -14.66
N TYR A 144 16.81 16.63 -14.05
CA TYR A 144 15.60 17.44 -14.20
C TYR A 144 15.81 18.87 -13.73
N ASN A 145 16.36 19.07 -12.52
CA ASN A 145 16.61 20.39 -11.97
C ASN A 145 17.66 21.18 -12.78
N LEU A 146 18.74 20.53 -13.24
CA LEU A 146 19.69 21.13 -14.16
C LEU A 146 19.02 21.53 -15.48
N GLY A 147 18.20 20.65 -16.05
CA GLY A 147 17.41 20.90 -17.25
C GLY A 147 16.53 22.14 -17.13
N LEU A 148 15.80 22.27 -16.01
CA LEU A 148 14.99 23.44 -15.68
C LEU A 148 15.83 24.73 -15.62
N LEU A 149 16.97 24.70 -14.92
CA LEU A 149 17.82 25.88 -14.72
C LEU A 149 18.48 26.34 -16.03
N HIS A 150 18.97 25.42 -16.86
CA HIS A 150 19.49 25.75 -18.20
C HIS A 150 18.40 26.31 -19.11
N ALA A 151 17.19 25.72 -19.11
CA ALA A 151 16.06 26.24 -19.87
C ALA A 151 15.67 27.67 -19.44
N ARG A 152 15.72 27.99 -18.14
CA ARG A 152 15.52 29.36 -17.63
C ARG A 152 16.55 30.35 -18.18
N GLN A 153 17.80 29.91 -18.38
CA GLN A 153 18.85 30.72 -19.02
C GLN A 153 18.75 30.76 -20.56
N ARG A 154 17.77 30.07 -21.16
CA ARG A 154 17.62 29.84 -22.61
C ARG A 154 18.77 29.04 -23.23
N GLU A 155 19.48 28.27 -22.43
CA GLU A 155 20.50 27.33 -22.87
C GLU A 155 19.82 25.99 -23.23
N PHE A 156 19.16 25.94 -24.38
CA PHE A 156 18.28 24.82 -24.71
C PHE A 156 19.01 23.49 -24.98
N ASP A 157 20.20 23.53 -25.58
CA ASP A 157 20.96 22.30 -25.85
C ASP A 157 21.34 21.52 -24.57
N PRO A 158 21.98 22.13 -23.54
CA PRO A 158 22.25 21.44 -22.28
C PRO A 158 20.97 21.08 -21.52
N ALA A 159 19.91 21.90 -21.62
CA ALA A 159 18.61 21.59 -21.04
C ALA A 159 18.02 20.31 -21.64
N ILE A 160 17.97 20.21 -22.97
CA ILE A 160 17.44 19.05 -23.70
C ILE A 160 18.29 17.81 -23.42
N ALA A 161 19.61 17.92 -23.37
CA ALA A 161 20.49 16.79 -23.05
C ALA A 161 20.18 16.21 -21.66
N SER A 162 20.10 17.07 -20.64
CA SER A 162 19.81 16.65 -19.26
C SER A 162 18.41 16.04 -19.14
N LEU A 163 17.39 16.70 -19.70
CA LEU A 163 16.00 16.22 -19.67
C LEU A 163 15.80 14.94 -20.49
N THR A 164 16.55 14.74 -21.58
CA THR A 164 16.51 13.50 -22.37
C THR A 164 17.06 12.34 -21.55
N ARG A 165 18.16 12.56 -20.81
CA ARG A 165 18.73 11.53 -19.93
C ARG A 165 17.81 11.26 -18.74
N ALA A 166 17.27 12.29 -18.11
CA ALA A 166 16.28 12.16 -17.04
C ALA A 166 15.08 11.31 -17.49
N ARG A 167 14.53 11.56 -18.69
CA ARG A 167 13.43 10.77 -19.29
C ARG A 167 13.79 9.30 -19.59
N GLN A 168 15.07 8.99 -19.79
CA GLN A 168 15.51 7.60 -19.97
C GLN A 168 15.60 6.86 -18.65
N LEU A 169 15.92 7.58 -17.57
CA LEU A 169 16.05 7.05 -16.21
C LEU A 169 14.67 6.92 -15.56
N ASP A 170 13.81 7.92 -15.78
CA ASP A 170 12.42 7.94 -15.34
C ASP A 170 11.49 8.24 -16.54
N PRO A 171 10.99 7.19 -17.22
CA PRO A 171 10.11 7.33 -18.37
C PRO A 171 8.66 7.69 -18.01
N ASN A 172 8.26 7.59 -16.74
CA ASN A 172 6.88 7.81 -16.30
C ASN A 172 6.67 9.20 -15.67
N SER A 173 7.74 9.95 -15.39
CA SER A 173 7.62 11.34 -14.93
C SER A 173 6.97 12.27 -15.96
N VAL A 174 5.78 12.75 -15.62
CA VAL A 174 5.05 13.76 -16.42
C VAL A 174 5.77 15.10 -16.40
N SER A 175 6.41 15.44 -15.28
CA SER A 175 7.21 16.66 -15.11
C SER A 175 8.40 16.70 -16.07
N ILE A 176 9.17 15.61 -16.14
CA ILE A 176 10.33 15.52 -17.03
C ILE A 176 9.90 15.65 -18.50
N ARG A 177 8.86 14.93 -18.91
CA ARG A 177 8.36 14.94 -20.29
C ARG A 177 7.82 16.30 -20.71
N TYR A 178 7.04 16.95 -19.86
CA TYR A 178 6.52 18.28 -20.13
C TYR A 178 7.66 19.30 -20.31
N GLN A 179 8.66 19.29 -19.43
CA GLN A 179 9.78 20.23 -19.53
C GLN A 179 10.66 19.94 -20.74
N LEU A 180 10.88 18.66 -21.09
CA LEU A 180 11.58 18.28 -22.32
C LEU A 180 10.84 18.78 -23.57
N ALA A 181 9.53 18.57 -23.63
CA ALA A 181 8.68 19.04 -24.72
C ALA A 181 8.76 20.56 -24.86
N ARG A 182 8.68 21.31 -23.76
CA ARG A 182 8.82 22.77 -23.76
C ARG A 182 10.18 23.22 -24.24
N ALA A 183 11.27 22.62 -23.75
CA ALA A 183 12.62 22.96 -24.17
C ALA A 183 12.82 22.73 -25.68
N LEU A 184 12.33 21.61 -26.22
CA LEU A 184 12.37 21.29 -27.65
C LEU A 184 11.55 22.29 -28.49
N LEU A 185 10.33 22.63 -28.04
CA LEU A 185 9.48 23.59 -28.74
C LEU A 185 10.11 24.98 -28.75
N GLN A 186 10.67 25.42 -27.62
CA GLN A 186 11.33 26.72 -27.49
C GLN A 186 12.66 26.81 -28.26
N SER A 187 13.35 25.68 -28.44
CA SER A 187 14.57 25.59 -29.26
C SER A 187 14.28 25.47 -30.77
N GLY A 188 13.01 25.42 -31.17
CA GLY A 188 12.60 25.27 -32.58
C GLY A 188 12.55 23.82 -33.10
N ARG A 189 12.80 22.81 -32.26
CA ARG A 189 12.74 21.37 -32.60
C ARG A 189 11.30 20.84 -32.54
N ARG A 190 10.41 21.47 -33.30
CA ARG A 190 8.94 21.30 -33.20
C ARG A 190 8.48 19.84 -33.30
N ALA A 191 8.95 19.08 -34.28
CA ALA A 191 8.51 17.69 -34.47
C ALA A 191 8.91 16.74 -33.33
N GLU A 192 9.98 17.04 -32.59
CA GLU A 192 10.36 16.28 -31.39
C GLU A 192 9.56 16.77 -30.18
N GLY A 193 9.39 18.08 -30.04
CA GLY A 193 8.57 18.68 -28.98
C GLY A 193 7.11 18.24 -29.02
N ASP A 194 6.49 18.18 -30.20
CA ASP A 194 5.11 17.71 -30.37
C ASP A 194 4.97 16.22 -30.02
N ARG A 195 6.00 15.40 -30.29
CA ARG A 195 6.03 13.98 -29.91
C ARG A 195 6.10 13.78 -28.40
N GLU A 196 6.98 14.53 -27.72
CA GLU A 196 7.08 14.47 -26.27
C GLU A 196 5.83 15.06 -25.59
N MET A 197 5.23 16.10 -26.16
CA MET A 197 3.96 16.65 -25.66
C MET A 197 2.81 15.64 -25.77
N ALA A 198 2.71 14.90 -26.87
CA ALA A 198 1.72 13.84 -27.02
C ALA A 198 1.98 12.65 -26.07
N ALA A 199 3.24 12.39 -25.72
CA ALA A 199 3.56 11.39 -24.69
C ALA A 199 3.17 11.87 -23.29
N TYR A 200 3.47 13.13 -22.95
CA TYR A 200 2.99 13.78 -21.72
C TYR A 200 1.47 13.71 -21.62
N GLN A 201 0.72 14.13 -22.64
CA GLN A 201 -0.75 14.13 -22.63
C GLN A 201 -1.34 12.73 -22.41
N ARG A 202 -0.71 11.69 -22.99
CA ARG A 202 -1.15 10.31 -22.77
C ARG A 202 -0.91 9.85 -21.33
N LEU A 203 0.23 10.19 -20.75
CA LEU A 203 0.54 9.86 -19.35
C LEU A 203 -0.35 10.65 -18.38
N SER A 204 -0.54 11.95 -18.61
CA SER A 204 -1.39 12.80 -17.77
C SER A 204 -2.88 12.46 -17.86
N ALA A 205 -3.33 11.78 -18.93
CA ALA A 205 -4.71 11.31 -19.03
C ALA A 205 -5.01 10.16 -18.07
N ASN A 206 -4.00 9.57 -17.43
CA ASN A 206 -4.16 8.55 -16.42
C ASN A 206 -3.40 8.94 -15.13
N PRO A 207 -4.06 9.58 -14.15
CA PRO A 207 -3.42 10.07 -12.93
C PRO A 207 -2.86 8.95 -12.04
N LYS A 208 -3.26 7.69 -12.28
CA LYS A 208 -2.66 6.54 -11.59
C LYS A 208 -1.21 6.30 -12.02
N PHE A 209 -0.81 6.73 -13.23
CA PHE A 209 0.49 6.44 -13.85
C PHE A 209 1.44 7.64 -13.93
N ALA A 210 0.92 8.84 -13.77
CA ALA A 210 1.72 10.05 -13.73
C ALA A 210 2.50 10.12 -12.41
N VAL A 211 3.83 10.16 -12.49
CA VAL A 211 4.66 10.53 -11.33
C VAL A 211 5.04 12.00 -11.47
N PRO A 212 4.61 12.88 -10.56
CA PRO A 212 5.06 14.25 -10.58
C PRO A 212 6.50 14.32 -10.08
N THR A 213 7.27 15.24 -10.65
CA THR A 213 8.48 15.75 -10.00
C THR A 213 8.20 17.20 -9.63
N GLY A 214 8.37 17.53 -8.35
CA GLY A 214 7.83 18.76 -7.78
C GLY A 214 8.65 19.32 -6.62
N ASN A 215 8.02 20.19 -5.84
CA ASN A 215 8.62 20.84 -4.68
C ASN A 215 7.90 20.46 -3.37
N GLN A 216 6.96 19.50 -3.41
CA GLN A 216 6.41 18.93 -2.19
C GLN A 216 7.39 17.92 -1.58
N TYR A 217 7.29 17.69 -0.27
CA TYR A 217 8.07 16.65 0.39
C TYR A 217 7.66 15.30 -0.21
N GLY A 218 8.64 14.51 -0.68
CA GLY A 218 8.39 13.28 -1.46
C GLY A 218 8.61 13.45 -2.96
N GLU A 219 8.37 14.63 -3.54
CA GLU A 219 8.41 14.86 -4.99
C GLU A 219 9.70 15.55 -5.48
N ALA A 220 10.50 16.10 -4.56
CA ALA A 220 11.72 16.85 -4.89
C ALA A 220 12.96 15.96 -5.09
N GLY A 221 12.75 14.64 -5.21
CA GLY A 221 13.78 13.63 -5.37
C GLY A 221 14.40 13.14 -4.06
N ARG A 222 15.08 12.00 -4.12
CA ARG A 222 15.59 11.28 -2.94
C ARG A 222 16.56 12.08 -2.06
N TYR A 223 17.28 13.05 -2.63
CA TYR A 223 18.19 13.92 -1.86
C TYR A 223 17.49 15.05 -1.09
N ALA A 224 16.17 15.20 -1.27
CA ALA A 224 15.32 16.08 -0.48
C ALA A 224 14.44 15.33 0.55
N LEU A 225 14.80 14.07 0.85
CA LEU A 225 14.20 13.27 1.91
C LEU A 225 15.05 13.29 3.18
N VAL A 226 14.38 13.16 4.33
CA VAL A 226 15.03 13.03 5.64
C VAL A 226 15.92 11.79 5.67
N ILE A 227 17.10 11.92 6.26
CA ILE A 227 18.07 10.84 6.43
C ILE A 227 17.83 10.15 7.77
N THR A 228 17.62 8.83 7.73
CA THR A 228 17.51 7.93 8.90
C THR A 228 18.61 6.87 8.92
N ASP A 229 19.73 7.11 8.21
CA ASP A 229 20.93 6.27 8.29
C ASP A 229 21.81 6.68 9.48
N TYR A 230 21.85 5.82 10.49
CA TYR A 230 22.56 6.06 11.74
C TYR A 230 23.96 5.47 11.80
N ARG A 231 24.50 4.88 10.72
CA ARG A 231 25.80 4.18 10.74
C ARG A 231 26.94 5.09 11.23
N ALA A 232 26.93 6.37 10.86
CA ALA A 232 27.93 7.34 11.31
C ALA A 232 27.87 7.69 12.81
N LEU A 233 26.77 7.37 13.50
CA LEU A 233 26.58 7.61 14.93
C LEU A 233 26.96 6.41 15.82
N GLY A 234 27.35 5.28 15.25
CA GLY A 234 27.69 4.08 16.04
C GLY A 234 27.50 2.73 15.34
N GLY A 235 27.08 2.71 14.07
CA GLY A 235 26.82 1.50 13.28
C GLY A 235 25.34 1.09 13.28
N PRO A 236 24.97 0.04 12.52
CA PRO A 236 23.67 -0.61 12.69
C PRO A 236 23.51 -1.06 14.15
N ALA A 237 22.27 -1.22 14.61
CA ALA A 237 22.04 -1.79 15.94
C ALA A 237 22.90 -3.05 16.12
N PRO A 238 23.58 -3.26 17.26
CA PRO A 238 24.17 -4.56 17.53
C PRO A 238 23.06 -5.61 17.36
N PRO A 239 23.37 -6.78 16.76
CA PRO A 239 22.36 -7.80 16.56
C PRO A 239 21.72 -8.10 17.93
N PRO A 240 20.38 -8.24 17.96
CA PRO A 240 19.67 -8.59 19.17
C PRO A 240 20.31 -9.82 19.81
N ARG A 241 20.21 -9.92 21.15
CA ARG A 241 20.78 -11.07 21.84
C ARG A 241 19.99 -12.31 21.40
N PRO A 242 20.66 -13.37 20.92
CA PRO A 242 19.97 -14.58 20.53
C PRO A 242 19.14 -15.12 21.69
N ILE A 243 17.87 -15.43 21.41
CA ILE A 243 16.97 -16.05 22.38
C ILE A 243 16.81 -17.53 22.07
N ALA A 244 16.53 -18.32 23.11
CA ALA A 244 16.28 -19.75 22.95
C ALA A 244 14.78 -20.00 22.75
N PHE A 245 14.38 -20.53 21.61
CA PHE A 245 13.00 -20.90 21.30
C PHE A 245 12.95 -22.29 20.67
N ARG A 246 11.75 -22.86 20.54
CA ARG A 246 11.55 -24.17 19.91
C ARG A 246 10.21 -24.22 19.18
N PHE A 247 10.07 -25.17 18.27
CA PHE A 247 8.78 -25.53 17.72
C PHE A 247 8.24 -26.83 18.33
N SER A 248 6.97 -26.82 18.70
CA SER A 248 6.26 -28.00 19.24
C SER A 248 5.12 -28.39 18.31
N ASP A 249 5.02 -29.67 17.92
CA ASP A 249 3.87 -30.18 17.18
C ASP A 249 2.66 -30.34 18.12
N VAL A 250 1.66 -29.47 17.94
CA VAL A 250 0.43 -29.43 18.74
C VAL A 250 -0.79 -29.97 18.00
N THR A 251 -0.60 -30.56 16.80
CA THR A 251 -1.67 -31.05 15.93
C THR A 251 -2.65 -31.98 16.65
N ALA A 252 -2.14 -32.89 17.48
CA ALA A 252 -2.99 -33.87 18.17
C ALA A 252 -3.93 -33.22 19.21
N ALA A 253 -3.54 -32.07 19.76
CA ALA A 253 -4.31 -31.34 20.76
C ALA A 253 -5.20 -30.25 20.14
N SER A 254 -4.98 -29.89 18.88
CA SER A 254 -5.62 -28.73 18.26
C SER A 254 -7.07 -28.93 17.83
N GLY A 255 -7.56 -30.18 17.77
CA GLY A 255 -8.87 -30.51 17.22
C GLY A 255 -8.88 -30.66 15.69
N VAL A 256 -7.74 -30.45 15.01
CA VAL A 256 -7.61 -30.65 13.56
C VAL A 256 -7.50 -32.15 13.24
N GLY A 257 -8.64 -32.78 12.96
CA GLY A 257 -8.77 -34.21 12.61
C GLY A 257 -8.56 -34.53 11.12
N PHE A 258 -7.99 -33.61 10.34
CA PHE A 258 -7.87 -33.72 8.89
C PHE A 258 -6.75 -34.64 8.42
N ARG A 259 -6.88 -35.22 7.23
CA ARG A 259 -5.82 -35.99 6.58
C ARG A 259 -5.79 -35.76 5.08
N HIS A 260 -4.62 -35.45 4.55
CA HIS A 260 -4.43 -35.31 3.11
C HIS A 260 -4.41 -36.66 2.41
N GLY A 261 -5.10 -36.77 1.27
CA GLY A 261 -5.17 -37.97 0.45
C GLY A 261 -3.98 -38.19 -0.49
N GLY A 262 -3.06 -37.22 -0.56
CA GLY A 262 -2.03 -37.19 -1.59
C GLY A 262 -1.05 -38.37 -1.44
N PRO A 263 -0.70 -39.08 -2.52
CA PRO A 263 0.22 -40.21 -2.45
C PRO A 263 1.67 -39.78 -2.18
N GLY A 264 1.98 -38.50 -2.42
CA GLY A 264 3.29 -37.91 -2.18
C GLY A 264 4.42 -38.33 -3.11
N GLY A 265 5.62 -37.85 -2.77
CA GLY A 265 6.87 -38.07 -3.51
C GLY A 265 7.13 -37.07 -4.65
N GLU A 266 8.33 -37.12 -5.22
CA GLU A 266 8.75 -36.20 -6.28
C GLU A 266 7.82 -36.28 -7.52
N PRO A 267 7.45 -35.14 -8.12
CA PRO A 267 6.57 -35.09 -9.29
C PRO A 267 7.05 -35.92 -10.49
N GLY A 268 8.37 -36.01 -10.71
CA GLY A 268 8.99 -36.81 -11.77
C GLY A 268 9.37 -38.25 -11.37
N GLY A 269 9.07 -38.67 -10.13
CA GLY A 269 9.45 -39.97 -9.59
C GLY A 269 8.58 -41.13 -10.10
N ALA A 270 9.06 -42.37 -9.88
CA ALA A 270 8.30 -43.57 -10.20
C ALA A 270 6.94 -43.59 -9.43
N PRO A 271 5.88 -44.20 -10.00
CA PRO A 271 4.61 -44.37 -9.30
C PRO A 271 4.79 -45.09 -7.96
N ALA A 272 4.01 -44.71 -6.96
CA ALA A 272 3.98 -45.41 -5.67
C ALA A 272 3.43 -46.82 -5.91
N PRO A 273 3.96 -47.86 -5.24
CA PRO A 273 3.60 -49.25 -5.51
C PRO A 273 2.13 -49.61 -5.22
N SER A 274 1.32 -48.71 -4.66
CA SER A 274 -0.09 -48.91 -4.33
C SER A 274 -1.09 -48.29 -5.32
N GLY A 275 -0.65 -47.59 -6.37
CA GLY A 275 -1.56 -46.97 -7.35
C GLY A 275 -2.07 -47.98 -8.39
N GLY A 276 -3.32 -48.39 -8.28
CA GLY A 276 -4.01 -49.17 -9.33
C GLY A 276 -4.06 -48.41 -10.67
N ALA A 277 -4.21 -49.15 -11.78
CA ALA A 277 -4.35 -48.59 -13.11
C ALA A 277 -5.58 -47.63 -13.15
N GLY A 278 -5.34 -46.32 -13.10
CA GLY A 278 -6.38 -45.28 -12.98
C GLY A 278 -6.03 -44.09 -12.07
N SER A 279 -4.95 -44.16 -11.27
CA SER A 279 -4.55 -43.08 -10.34
C SER A 279 -4.01 -41.82 -11.02
N SER A 280 -4.53 -40.63 -10.68
CA SER A 280 -3.99 -39.35 -11.14
C SER A 280 -2.62 -39.05 -10.54
N ARG A 281 -1.59 -38.88 -11.39
CA ARG A 281 -0.26 -38.42 -10.94
C ARG A 281 -0.27 -36.98 -10.44
N ALA A 282 -1.28 -36.19 -10.81
CA ALA A 282 -1.43 -34.80 -10.39
C ALA A 282 -1.54 -34.69 -8.85
N ALA A 283 -2.10 -35.70 -8.18
CA ALA A 283 -2.27 -35.70 -6.73
C ALA A 283 -0.94 -35.66 -5.92
N ARG A 284 0.22 -35.80 -6.58
CA ARG A 284 1.55 -35.68 -5.95
C ARG A 284 1.98 -34.25 -5.68
N TYR A 285 1.43 -33.31 -6.45
CA TYR A 285 1.74 -31.88 -6.34
C TYR A 285 1.04 -31.28 -5.14
N GLY A 286 -0.24 -31.55 -4.97
CA GLY A 286 -0.98 -31.12 -3.79
C GLY A 286 -0.44 -31.72 -2.47
N SER A 287 -0.96 -31.29 -1.32
CA SER A 287 -2.05 -30.30 -1.18
C SER A 287 -1.58 -29.05 -0.44
N GLY A 288 -2.19 -27.91 -0.74
CA GLY A 288 -1.85 -26.59 -0.22
C GLY A 288 -2.66 -26.13 0.99
N ILE A 289 -2.36 -24.94 1.48
CA ILE A 289 -2.94 -24.27 2.65
C ILE A 289 -3.11 -22.78 2.37
N ALA A 290 -4.19 -22.17 2.86
CA ALA A 290 -4.28 -20.73 3.05
C ALA A 290 -4.67 -20.42 4.50
N VAL A 291 -4.13 -19.33 5.05
CA VAL A 291 -4.43 -18.83 6.39
C VAL A 291 -5.01 -17.42 6.28
N GLY A 292 -6.11 -17.15 6.95
CA GLY A 292 -6.82 -15.87 6.93
C GLY A 292 -7.98 -15.84 7.92
N ASP A 293 -8.43 -14.65 8.34
CA ASP A 293 -9.62 -14.51 9.18
C ASP A 293 -10.89 -14.59 8.30
N LEU A 294 -11.65 -15.69 8.43
CA LEU A 294 -12.77 -15.94 7.52
C LEU A 294 -14.11 -15.41 8.06
N ASP A 295 -14.18 -15.09 9.35
CA ASP A 295 -15.42 -14.65 10.01
C ASP A 295 -15.30 -13.34 10.81
N GLY A 296 -14.20 -12.61 10.62
CA GLY A 296 -13.96 -11.27 11.15
C GLY A 296 -13.75 -11.27 12.67
N ASP A 297 -13.35 -12.39 13.26
CA ASP A 297 -13.19 -12.52 14.72
C ASP A 297 -11.77 -12.18 15.23
N GLY A 298 -10.88 -11.78 14.32
CA GLY A 298 -9.50 -11.38 14.53
C GLY A 298 -8.52 -12.54 14.67
N ARG A 299 -8.98 -13.80 14.65
CA ARG A 299 -8.10 -14.98 14.73
C ARG A 299 -7.93 -15.62 13.36
N PRO A 300 -6.69 -15.96 12.95
CA PRO A 300 -6.47 -16.61 11.68
C PRO A 300 -7.03 -18.03 11.64
N ASP A 301 -7.86 -18.32 10.65
CA ASP A 301 -8.45 -19.63 10.34
C ASP A 301 -7.64 -20.37 9.25
N LEU A 302 -7.95 -21.66 9.04
CA LEU A 302 -7.22 -22.52 8.11
C LEU A 302 -8.12 -23.03 6.97
N VAL A 303 -7.64 -22.91 5.73
CA VAL A 303 -8.23 -23.56 4.56
C VAL A 303 -7.26 -24.57 3.96
N LEU A 304 -7.54 -25.86 4.16
CA LEU A 304 -6.72 -26.97 3.70
C LEU A 304 -7.25 -27.52 2.38
N ALA A 305 -6.49 -27.36 1.30
CA ALA A 305 -6.78 -28.04 0.04
C ALA A 305 -6.51 -29.55 0.16
N ASN A 306 -7.12 -30.38 -0.69
CA ASN A 306 -6.90 -31.82 -0.64
C ASN A 306 -6.83 -32.47 -2.01
N ALA A 307 -5.74 -33.18 -2.24
CA ALA A 307 -5.49 -33.96 -3.44
C ALA A 307 -5.57 -35.46 -3.10
N SER A 308 -6.39 -36.22 -3.81
CA SER A 308 -6.28 -37.69 -3.81
C SER A 308 -6.20 -38.24 -5.22
N ALA A 309 -5.56 -39.40 -5.37
CA ALA A 309 -5.33 -40.00 -6.67
C ALA A 309 -6.62 -40.36 -7.43
N ASP A 310 -7.72 -40.58 -6.71
CA ASP A 310 -9.07 -40.89 -7.20
C ASP A 310 -9.99 -39.65 -7.24
N GLY A 311 -9.53 -38.48 -6.79
CA GLY A 311 -10.30 -37.23 -6.78
C GLY A 311 -11.47 -37.19 -5.79
N THR A 312 -11.51 -38.11 -4.82
CA THR A 312 -12.58 -38.20 -3.81
C THR A 312 -12.29 -37.39 -2.55
N ALA A 313 -11.05 -36.99 -2.31
CA ALA A 313 -10.72 -36.09 -1.22
C ALA A 313 -11.37 -34.71 -1.42
N ARG A 314 -11.64 -34.03 -0.31
CA ARG A 314 -12.31 -32.73 -0.24
C ARG A 314 -11.47 -31.78 0.63
N PRO A 315 -11.51 -30.46 0.38
CA PRO A 315 -10.88 -29.48 1.25
C PRO A 315 -11.53 -29.48 2.65
N ALA A 316 -10.86 -28.87 3.62
CA ALA A 316 -11.40 -28.65 4.96
C ALA A 316 -11.14 -27.22 5.42
N LEU A 317 -12.10 -26.65 6.15
CA LEU A 317 -12.04 -25.33 6.74
C LEU A 317 -12.11 -25.46 8.26
N TYR A 318 -11.18 -24.82 8.96
CA TYR A 318 -11.06 -24.86 10.42
C TYR A 318 -11.09 -23.45 10.99
N ARG A 319 -12.09 -23.18 11.82
CA ARG A 319 -12.19 -21.92 12.57
C ARG A 319 -11.31 -21.97 13.81
N ASN A 320 -10.50 -20.95 14.02
CA ASN A 320 -9.64 -20.80 15.18
C ASN A 320 -10.43 -20.28 16.40
N LYS A 321 -10.37 -21.02 17.51
CA LYS A 321 -11.03 -20.70 18.78
C LYS A 321 -10.06 -20.07 19.80
N GLY A 322 -8.80 -19.85 19.41
CA GLY A 322 -7.71 -19.42 20.27
C GLY A 322 -6.96 -20.58 20.92
N ASP A 323 -5.78 -20.29 21.48
CA ASP A 323 -4.93 -21.25 22.19
C ASP A 323 -4.66 -22.54 21.38
N PHE A 324 -4.44 -22.40 20.05
CA PHE A 324 -4.23 -23.53 19.13
C PHE A 324 -5.41 -24.52 19.02
N THR A 325 -6.62 -24.12 19.42
CA THR A 325 -7.81 -24.97 19.29
C THR A 325 -8.65 -24.57 18.07
N PHE A 326 -9.08 -25.56 17.30
CA PHE A 326 -9.77 -25.36 16.02
C PHE A 326 -11.06 -26.16 15.95
N GLU A 327 -12.06 -25.56 15.33
CA GLU A 327 -13.38 -26.15 15.06
C GLU A 327 -13.50 -26.46 13.56
N ASP A 328 -13.84 -27.70 13.21
CA ASP A 328 -14.10 -28.07 11.81
C ASP A 328 -15.44 -27.47 11.36
N VAL A 329 -15.36 -26.44 10.50
CA VAL A 329 -16.52 -25.72 9.96
C VAL A 329 -16.80 -26.10 8.50
N THR A 330 -16.14 -27.13 7.97
CA THR A 330 -16.21 -27.52 6.55
C THR A 330 -17.64 -27.73 6.05
N SER A 331 -18.51 -28.35 6.87
CA SER A 331 -19.88 -28.64 6.46
C SER A 331 -20.80 -27.41 6.55
N SER A 332 -20.54 -26.50 7.49
CA SER A 332 -21.34 -25.28 7.69
C SER A 332 -20.87 -24.11 6.81
N SER A 333 -19.65 -24.17 6.28
CA SER A 333 -19.09 -23.12 5.42
C SER A 333 -19.74 -23.07 4.04
N GLY A 334 -20.44 -24.11 3.59
CA GLY A 334 -21.04 -24.15 2.24
C GLY A 334 -20.06 -24.44 1.10
N VAL A 335 -18.76 -24.59 1.38
CA VAL A 335 -17.74 -24.94 0.38
C VAL A 335 -17.90 -26.39 -0.06
N SER A 336 -18.23 -26.59 -1.34
CA SER A 336 -18.26 -27.91 -1.98
C SER A 336 -17.34 -27.93 -3.20
N PHE A 337 -16.21 -28.63 -3.08
CA PHE A 337 -15.19 -28.67 -4.12
C PHE A 337 -14.70 -30.10 -4.39
N GLU A 338 -14.93 -30.59 -5.61
CA GLU A 338 -14.62 -31.97 -5.99
C GLU A 338 -13.41 -32.08 -6.93
N GLY A 339 -12.84 -33.28 -6.99
CA GLY A 339 -11.73 -33.61 -7.88
C GLY A 339 -10.38 -33.62 -7.15
N VAL A 340 -9.30 -33.53 -7.91
CA VAL A 340 -7.95 -33.49 -7.33
C VAL A 340 -7.61 -32.04 -7.01
N GLY A 341 -7.96 -31.57 -5.80
CA GLY A 341 -7.65 -30.20 -5.35
C GLY A 341 -6.16 -29.99 -5.12
N MET A 342 -5.66 -28.77 -5.33
CA MET A 342 -4.23 -28.47 -5.28
C MET A 342 -3.91 -27.40 -4.24
N ALA A 343 -4.46 -26.20 -4.37
CA ALA A 343 -4.19 -25.06 -3.49
C ALA A 343 -5.45 -24.29 -3.12
N ALA A 344 -5.33 -23.46 -2.09
CA ALA A 344 -6.28 -22.44 -1.69
C ALA A 344 -5.57 -21.07 -1.74
N ALA A 345 -6.30 -20.02 -2.08
CA ALA A 345 -5.86 -18.63 -2.00
C ALA A 345 -7.02 -17.78 -1.46
N LEU A 346 -6.73 -16.86 -0.56
CA LEU A 346 -7.69 -15.95 0.07
C LEU A 346 -7.43 -14.52 -0.38
N GLY A 347 -8.46 -13.78 -0.74
CA GLY A 347 -8.38 -12.36 -1.09
C GLY A 347 -9.77 -11.78 -1.39
N ASP A 348 -10.00 -10.54 -1.00
CA ASP A 348 -11.24 -9.80 -1.20
C ASP A 348 -11.34 -9.33 -2.66
N TYR A 349 -12.08 -10.06 -3.51
CA TYR A 349 -12.14 -9.74 -4.94
C TYR A 349 -13.21 -8.70 -5.29
N ASP A 350 -14.20 -8.48 -4.43
CA ASP A 350 -15.27 -7.51 -4.69
C ASP A 350 -15.24 -6.28 -3.76
N ASN A 351 -14.16 -6.16 -2.99
CA ASN A 351 -13.81 -5.05 -2.10
C ASN A 351 -14.87 -4.81 -1.01
N ASP A 352 -15.52 -5.87 -0.52
CA ASP A 352 -16.54 -5.79 0.52
C ASP A 352 -15.99 -5.88 1.96
N GLY A 353 -14.69 -6.18 2.09
CA GLY A 353 -13.95 -6.29 3.34
C GLY A 353 -13.79 -7.72 3.85
N ASP A 354 -14.36 -8.72 3.16
CA ASP A 354 -14.35 -10.11 3.57
C ASP A 354 -13.45 -10.97 2.66
N ALA A 355 -12.65 -11.86 3.26
CA ALA A 355 -11.72 -12.68 2.47
C ALA A 355 -12.46 -13.77 1.67
N ASP A 356 -12.43 -13.68 0.34
CA ASP A 356 -13.00 -14.70 -0.56
C ASP A 356 -12.03 -15.84 -0.85
N LEU A 357 -12.57 -17.00 -1.26
CA LEU A 357 -11.79 -18.21 -1.44
C LEU A 357 -11.71 -18.66 -2.90
N TYR A 358 -10.49 -18.77 -3.43
CA TYR A 358 -10.22 -19.48 -4.69
C TYR A 358 -9.57 -20.85 -4.44
N LEU A 359 -10.15 -21.91 -5.02
CA LEU A 359 -9.63 -23.27 -4.96
C LEU A 359 -9.18 -23.76 -6.34
N THR A 360 -7.99 -24.33 -6.43
CA THR A 360 -7.45 -24.90 -7.69
C THR A 360 -7.53 -26.42 -7.71
N ARG A 361 -7.67 -27.02 -8.89
CA ARG A 361 -7.69 -28.48 -9.09
C ARG A 361 -7.13 -28.90 -10.45
N LEU A 362 -6.89 -30.19 -10.59
CA LEU A 362 -6.83 -30.80 -11.92
C LEU A 362 -8.16 -30.60 -12.65
N GLY A 363 -8.12 -29.88 -13.77
CA GLY A 363 -9.28 -29.61 -14.63
C GLY A 363 -9.89 -28.22 -14.48
N GLY A 364 -9.45 -27.39 -13.51
CA GLY A 364 -9.88 -26.00 -13.38
C GLY A 364 -9.72 -25.42 -11.98
N GLY A 365 -10.57 -24.46 -11.63
CA GLY A 365 -10.65 -23.85 -10.31
C GLY A 365 -12.07 -23.35 -10.03
N ALA A 366 -12.31 -22.88 -8.80
CA ALA A 366 -13.60 -22.32 -8.38
C ALA A 366 -13.38 -21.14 -7.42
N LEU A 367 -14.21 -20.11 -7.57
CA LEU A 367 -14.26 -18.92 -6.72
C LEU A 367 -15.50 -18.98 -5.82
N PHE A 368 -15.31 -18.71 -4.54
CA PHE A 368 -16.35 -18.69 -3.53
C PHE A 368 -16.38 -17.33 -2.83
N GLU A 369 -17.52 -16.65 -2.92
CA GLU A 369 -17.84 -15.37 -2.26
C GLU A 369 -18.13 -15.64 -0.77
N ASN A 370 -17.43 -14.97 0.14
CA ASN A 370 -17.67 -15.00 1.59
C ASN A 370 -18.78 -14.00 1.96
N ASP A 371 -19.46 -14.23 3.08
CA ASP A 371 -20.49 -13.30 3.61
C ASP A 371 -20.05 -12.59 4.90
N GLY A 372 -18.75 -12.63 5.19
CA GLY A 372 -18.13 -12.09 6.41
C GLY A 372 -18.31 -12.93 7.66
N HIS A 373 -18.93 -14.11 7.54
CA HIS A 373 -19.18 -15.01 8.67
C HIS A 373 -18.64 -16.43 8.43
N GLY A 374 -17.74 -16.58 7.46
CA GLY A 374 -17.15 -17.86 7.06
C GLY A 374 -18.14 -18.75 6.29
N HIS A 375 -19.20 -18.18 5.72
CA HIS A 375 -20.12 -18.88 4.83
C HIS A 375 -19.88 -18.46 3.38
N PHE A 376 -19.67 -19.47 2.55
CA PHE A 376 -19.18 -19.33 1.19
C PHE A 376 -20.21 -19.76 0.17
N ARG A 377 -20.29 -19.00 -0.92
CA ARG A 377 -21.12 -19.30 -2.09
C ARG A 377 -20.28 -19.42 -3.35
N ASP A 378 -20.44 -20.52 -4.08
CA ASP A 378 -19.81 -20.66 -5.41
C ASP A 378 -20.36 -19.60 -6.38
N VAL A 379 -19.48 -18.67 -6.77
CA VAL A 379 -19.76 -17.60 -7.74
C VAL A 379 -18.96 -17.78 -9.02
N THR A 380 -18.26 -18.91 -9.20
CA THR A 380 -17.34 -19.16 -10.33
C THR A 380 -17.94 -18.81 -11.69
N ALA A 381 -19.19 -19.22 -11.94
CA ALA A 381 -19.88 -18.93 -13.20
C ALA A 381 -20.37 -17.47 -13.29
N LYS A 382 -20.84 -16.88 -12.19
CA LYS A 382 -21.31 -15.49 -12.09
C LYS A 382 -20.15 -14.52 -12.33
N ALA A 383 -19.00 -14.78 -11.71
CA ALA A 383 -17.80 -13.97 -11.78
C ALA A 383 -16.93 -14.28 -13.01
N HIS A 384 -17.31 -15.23 -13.87
CA HIS A 384 -16.48 -15.68 -15.00
C HIS A 384 -15.06 -16.16 -14.59
N ALA A 385 -14.91 -16.68 -13.37
CA ALA A 385 -13.63 -17.10 -12.80
C ALA A 385 -13.24 -18.57 -13.14
N ALA A 386 -14.00 -19.20 -14.03
CA ALA A 386 -13.77 -20.59 -14.44
C ALA A 386 -12.51 -20.72 -15.32
N VAL A 387 -11.54 -21.50 -14.86
CA VAL A 387 -10.34 -21.86 -15.63
C VAL A 387 -10.35 -23.33 -16.05
N SER A 388 -9.53 -23.70 -17.03
CA SER A 388 -9.44 -25.07 -17.56
C SER A 388 -8.05 -25.68 -17.43
N GLY A 389 -7.98 -27.01 -17.50
CA GLY A 389 -6.75 -27.80 -17.42
C GLY A 389 -6.16 -27.86 -16.01
N PHE A 390 -4.91 -28.26 -15.89
CA PHE A 390 -4.27 -28.43 -14.58
C PHE A 390 -3.86 -27.09 -13.96
N ALA A 391 -4.75 -26.50 -13.16
CA ALA A 391 -4.46 -25.38 -12.27
C ALA A 391 -3.77 -25.90 -11.00
N LEU A 392 -2.56 -25.41 -10.73
CA LEU A 392 -1.72 -25.88 -9.65
C LEU A 392 -1.84 -24.97 -8.41
N GLY A 393 -1.66 -23.66 -8.58
CA GLY A 393 -1.73 -22.68 -7.50
C GLY A 393 -2.33 -21.38 -7.99
N ALA A 394 -2.62 -20.47 -7.06
CA ALA A 394 -3.12 -19.14 -7.37
C ALA A 394 -2.51 -18.11 -6.41
N SER A 395 -2.41 -16.86 -6.84
CA SER A 395 -1.93 -15.73 -6.04
C SER A 395 -2.74 -14.48 -6.43
N TRP A 396 -3.09 -13.67 -5.44
CA TRP A 396 -3.79 -12.40 -5.64
C TRP A 396 -2.82 -11.23 -5.69
N ALA A 397 -3.09 -10.26 -6.55
CA ALA A 397 -2.41 -8.97 -6.60
C ALA A 397 -3.26 -7.99 -7.42
N ASP A 398 -3.20 -6.70 -7.10
CA ASP A 398 -3.74 -5.64 -7.94
C ASP A 398 -2.67 -5.29 -9.00
N VAL A 399 -2.77 -5.89 -10.21
CA VAL A 399 -1.66 -5.81 -11.19
C VAL A 399 -1.76 -4.62 -12.13
N ASP A 400 -2.92 -3.98 -12.27
CA ASP A 400 -3.06 -2.74 -13.04
C ASP A 400 -3.31 -1.50 -12.18
N HIS A 401 -3.25 -1.66 -10.85
CA HIS A 401 -3.37 -0.63 -9.81
C HIS A 401 -4.74 0.06 -9.87
N ASP A 402 -5.79 -0.68 -10.23
CA ASP A 402 -7.14 -0.13 -10.34
C ASP A 402 -7.91 -0.14 -9.00
N GLY A 403 -7.41 -0.86 -8.01
CA GLY A 403 -7.94 -0.93 -6.65
C GLY A 403 -8.68 -2.23 -6.35
N ASP A 404 -8.84 -3.14 -7.32
CA ASP A 404 -9.38 -4.49 -7.10
C ASP A 404 -8.31 -5.59 -7.28
N LEU A 405 -8.48 -6.70 -6.55
CA LEU A 405 -7.54 -7.81 -6.65
C LEU A 405 -7.77 -8.62 -7.93
N ASP A 406 -6.68 -8.85 -8.67
CA ASP A 406 -6.60 -9.78 -9.79
C ASP A 406 -6.07 -11.14 -9.37
N LEU A 407 -6.39 -12.17 -10.14
CA LEU A 407 -6.01 -13.55 -9.83
C LEU A 407 -5.07 -14.14 -10.88
N LEU A 408 -3.83 -14.42 -10.49
CA LEU A 408 -2.90 -15.21 -11.29
C LEU A 408 -3.06 -16.70 -10.96
N VAL A 409 -3.40 -17.52 -11.96
CA VAL A 409 -3.51 -18.97 -11.82
C VAL A 409 -2.34 -19.68 -12.50
N ASN A 410 -1.52 -20.35 -11.69
CA ASN A 410 -0.40 -21.17 -12.14
C ASN A 410 -0.91 -22.45 -12.81
N ARG A 411 -0.35 -22.79 -13.98
CA ARG A 411 -0.73 -24.00 -14.73
C ARG A 411 0.43 -24.96 -14.92
N MET A 412 0.09 -26.24 -14.88
CA MET A 412 1.01 -27.34 -15.12
C MET A 412 0.65 -28.11 -16.39
N ARG A 413 1.67 -28.68 -17.03
CA ARG A 413 1.46 -29.55 -18.19
C ARG A 413 0.90 -30.90 -17.74
N GLU A 414 -0.26 -31.26 -18.26
CA GLU A 414 -0.83 -32.59 -18.07
C GLU A 414 -0.04 -33.65 -18.84
N ALA A 415 0.13 -34.82 -18.23
CA ALA A 415 0.84 -35.93 -18.85
C ALA A 415 0.19 -36.34 -20.17
N GLY A 416 0.98 -36.33 -21.26
CA GLY A 416 0.48 -36.65 -22.61
C GLY A 416 -0.14 -35.47 -23.38
N SER A 417 -0.34 -34.32 -22.73
CA SER A 417 -0.81 -33.11 -23.40
C SER A 417 0.32 -32.34 -24.09
N ARG A 418 0.06 -31.88 -25.31
CA ARG A 418 0.96 -30.97 -26.06
C ARG A 418 0.64 -29.50 -25.84
N ALA A 419 -0.49 -29.17 -25.22
CA ALA A 419 -0.88 -27.78 -24.95
C ALA A 419 0.16 -27.08 -24.07
N ALA A 420 0.38 -25.79 -24.30
CA ALA A 420 1.19 -24.96 -23.42
C ALA A 420 0.50 -24.85 -22.06
N ALA A 421 1.29 -24.87 -20.99
CA ALA A 421 0.84 -24.73 -19.61
C ALA A 421 1.13 -23.33 -19.07
N THR A 422 0.91 -22.30 -19.90
CA THR A 422 1.12 -20.92 -19.49
C THR A 422 0.17 -20.54 -18.36
N PRO A 423 0.59 -19.70 -17.42
CA PRO A 423 -0.30 -19.16 -16.40
C PRO A 423 -1.45 -18.37 -17.05
N LEU A 424 -2.55 -18.24 -16.30
CA LEU A 424 -3.67 -17.38 -16.66
C LEU A 424 -3.68 -16.19 -15.69
N LEU A 425 -4.04 -15.02 -16.19
CA LEU A 425 -4.34 -13.86 -15.36
C LEU A 425 -5.81 -13.54 -15.55
N LEU A 426 -6.59 -13.68 -14.49
CA LEU A 426 -7.96 -13.23 -14.44
C LEU A 426 -7.94 -11.79 -13.92
N LEU A 427 -8.03 -10.85 -14.85
CA LEU A 427 -8.14 -9.42 -14.54
C LEU A 427 -9.56 -9.13 -14.08
N ASN A 428 -9.71 -8.53 -12.92
CA ASN A 428 -10.96 -8.05 -12.39
C ASN A 428 -11.42 -6.84 -13.21
N ARG A 429 -12.70 -6.48 -13.11
CA ARG A 429 -13.30 -5.41 -13.93
C ARG A 429 -13.96 -4.35 -13.06
N GLY A 430 -13.81 -4.43 -11.74
CA GLY A 430 -14.63 -3.71 -10.76
C GLY A 430 -16.13 -4.04 -10.83
N ASP A 431 -16.56 -4.95 -11.72
CA ASP A 431 -17.96 -5.32 -11.90
C ASP A 431 -18.32 -6.69 -11.27
N GLY A 432 -17.40 -7.26 -10.49
CA GLY A 432 -17.52 -8.59 -9.88
C GLY A 432 -17.40 -9.72 -10.89
N THR A 433 -16.87 -9.43 -12.08
CA THR A 433 -16.54 -10.43 -13.09
C THR A 433 -15.11 -10.27 -13.58
N PHE A 434 -14.50 -11.39 -13.95
CA PHE A 434 -13.14 -11.45 -14.47
C PHE A 434 -13.10 -11.59 -15.99
N ARG A 435 -11.93 -11.26 -16.56
CA ARG A 435 -11.53 -11.73 -17.90
C ARG A 435 -10.13 -12.30 -17.89
N GLU A 436 -9.87 -13.28 -18.74
CA GLU A 436 -8.51 -13.73 -18.99
C GLU A 436 -7.73 -12.69 -19.80
N ALA A 437 -6.57 -12.25 -19.29
CA ALA A 437 -5.80 -11.15 -19.84
C ALA A 437 -4.29 -11.44 -19.98
N ALA A 438 -3.80 -12.66 -19.69
CA ALA A 438 -2.36 -12.92 -19.64
C ALA A 438 -1.65 -12.61 -20.97
N ALA A 439 -2.26 -12.98 -22.10
CA ALA A 439 -1.68 -12.70 -23.42
C ALA A 439 -1.67 -11.20 -23.76
N GLU A 440 -2.69 -10.46 -23.34
CA GLU A 440 -2.81 -9.02 -23.56
C GLU A 440 -1.77 -8.25 -22.74
N LEU A 441 -1.67 -8.58 -21.46
CA LEU A 441 -0.71 -8.00 -20.52
C LEU A 441 0.67 -8.67 -20.61
N LYS A 442 0.92 -9.51 -21.63
CA LYS A 442 2.23 -10.14 -21.91
C LYS A 442 2.80 -10.95 -20.73
N ILE A 443 1.94 -11.45 -19.86
CA ILE A 443 2.32 -12.45 -18.87
C ILE A 443 2.61 -13.74 -19.62
N SER A 444 3.90 -13.98 -19.82
CA SER A 444 4.42 -15.18 -20.44
C SER A 444 5.11 -16.00 -19.37
N GLY A 445 4.73 -17.27 -19.29
CA GLY A 445 5.34 -18.24 -18.37
C GLY A 445 6.15 -19.29 -19.11
N PRO A 446 6.94 -20.09 -18.36
CA PRO A 446 7.69 -21.20 -18.93
C PRO A 446 6.74 -22.21 -19.61
N PRO A 447 7.08 -22.72 -20.82
CA PRO A 447 6.21 -23.64 -21.57
C PRO A 447 6.00 -25.00 -20.90
N GLU A 448 6.86 -25.34 -19.93
CA GLU A 448 6.80 -26.58 -19.13
C GLU A 448 5.80 -26.46 -17.96
N GLY A 449 5.34 -25.26 -17.64
CA GLY A 449 4.41 -24.97 -16.55
C GLY A 449 5.07 -24.24 -15.37
N THR A 450 4.25 -23.57 -14.59
CA THR A 450 4.65 -22.77 -13.42
C THR A 450 4.30 -23.51 -12.13
N VAL A 451 5.27 -23.67 -11.23
CA VAL A 451 5.08 -24.37 -9.94
C VAL A 451 4.69 -23.44 -8.79
N ALA A 452 5.12 -22.19 -8.83
CA ALA A 452 4.85 -21.18 -7.84
C ALA A 452 4.98 -19.79 -8.47
N ALA A 453 4.27 -18.81 -7.90
CA ALA A 453 4.37 -17.41 -8.27
C ALA A 453 4.41 -16.56 -6.99
N VAL A 454 5.19 -15.47 -7.01
CA VAL A 454 5.21 -14.47 -5.95
C VAL A 454 5.20 -13.09 -6.58
N PHE A 455 4.39 -12.22 -5.99
CA PHE A 455 4.24 -10.82 -6.37
C PHE A 455 5.00 -9.94 -5.36
N ALA A 456 5.81 -9.01 -5.83
CA ALA A 456 6.51 -8.01 -5.02
C ALA A 456 7.05 -6.90 -5.93
N ASP A 457 7.41 -5.75 -5.36
CA ASP A 457 8.11 -4.68 -6.09
C ASP A 457 9.63 -4.97 -6.12
N PHE A 458 10.11 -5.68 -7.16
CA PHE A 458 11.50 -6.12 -7.25
C PHE A 458 12.43 -5.04 -7.82
N ASP A 459 11.90 -3.92 -8.30
CA ASP A 459 12.70 -2.90 -8.95
C ASP A 459 12.57 -1.49 -8.31
N ALA A 460 11.75 -1.42 -7.25
CA ALA A 460 11.47 -0.27 -6.42
C ALA A 460 10.82 0.89 -7.18
N ASP A 461 10.00 0.60 -8.19
CA ASP A 461 9.19 1.59 -8.91
C ASP A 461 7.75 1.68 -8.43
N ARG A 462 7.42 0.92 -7.37
CA ARG A 462 6.12 0.72 -6.70
C ARG A 462 5.21 -0.29 -7.38
N ASP A 463 5.50 -0.70 -8.60
CA ASP A 463 4.63 -1.59 -9.35
C ASP A 463 4.86 -3.01 -8.89
N THR A 464 3.76 -3.75 -8.70
CA THR A 464 3.88 -5.13 -8.23
C THR A 464 4.29 -6.02 -9.40
N ASP A 465 5.56 -6.40 -9.42
CA ASP A 465 6.17 -7.34 -10.36
C ASP A 465 5.82 -8.79 -10.01
N VAL A 466 6.13 -9.74 -10.91
CA VAL A 466 5.93 -11.17 -10.64
C VAL A 466 7.12 -12.03 -11.01
N VAL A 467 7.46 -12.95 -10.12
CA VAL A 467 8.38 -14.06 -10.39
C VAL A 467 7.60 -15.36 -10.50
N LEU A 468 7.79 -16.07 -11.61
CA LEU A 468 7.19 -17.37 -11.92
C LEU A 468 8.28 -18.44 -11.85
N SER A 469 8.17 -19.35 -10.89
CA SER A 469 9.08 -20.50 -10.81
C SER A 469 8.67 -21.60 -11.78
N SER A 470 9.63 -22.11 -12.55
CA SER A 470 9.40 -23.09 -13.59
C SER A 470 9.43 -24.53 -13.09
N ALA A 471 8.53 -25.37 -13.62
CA ALA A 471 8.57 -26.83 -13.48
C ALA A 471 9.79 -27.48 -14.17
N GLY A 472 10.45 -26.75 -15.06
CA GLY A 472 11.66 -27.16 -15.78
C GLY A 472 12.16 -26.06 -16.72
N GLY A 473 13.47 -25.81 -16.74
CA GLY A 473 14.06 -24.72 -17.53
C GLY A 473 14.33 -23.47 -16.70
N GLN A 474 14.00 -22.29 -17.23
CA GLN A 474 14.34 -21.00 -16.62
C GLN A 474 13.15 -20.37 -15.90
N ASP A 475 13.37 -19.90 -14.67
CA ASP A 475 12.43 -19.08 -13.90
C ASP A 475 12.25 -17.70 -14.58
N THR A 476 11.06 -17.11 -14.51
CA THR A 476 10.74 -15.84 -15.20
C THR A 476 10.50 -14.74 -14.19
N LEU A 477 11.21 -13.62 -14.32
CA LEU A 477 10.87 -12.35 -13.68
C LEU A 477 10.27 -11.43 -14.74
N LEU A 478 9.08 -10.94 -14.45
CA LEU A 478 8.31 -10.04 -15.28
C LEU A 478 8.13 -8.72 -14.52
N ASP A 479 8.74 -7.65 -15.02
CA ASP A 479 8.49 -6.32 -14.48
C ASP A 479 7.09 -5.88 -14.92
N ASN A 480 6.31 -5.35 -14.00
CA ASN A 480 5.05 -4.74 -14.28
C ASN A 480 5.27 -3.34 -14.87
N ARG A 481 4.72 -3.06 -16.04
CA ARG A 481 4.75 -1.72 -16.66
C ARG A 481 3.35 -1.15 -16.80
N ARG A 482 2.46 -1.60 -15.91
CA ARG A 482 1.06 -1.23 -15.80
C ARG A 482 0.33 -1.40 -17.13
N GLU A 483 -0.23 -0.34 -17.70
CA GLU A 483 -0.91 -0.34 -19.02
C GLU A 483 -0.09 -0.96 -20.17
N SER A 484 1.24 -0.93 -20.10
CA SER A 484 2.09 -1.54 -21.14
C SER A 484 2.19 -3.07 -21.02
N GLY A 485 1.54 -3.64 -20.01
CA GLY A 485 1.67 -5.02 -19.57
C GLY A 485 3.04 -5.30 -18.96
N PHE A 486 3.36 -6.57 -18.86
CA PHE A 486 4.59 -7.06 -18.27
C PHE A 486 5.74 -7.18 -19.28
N ALA A 487 6.97 -7.12 -18.78
CA ALA A 487 8.17 -7.32 -19.58
C ALA A 487 9.17 -8.24 -18.87
N ALA A 488 9.67 -9.24 -19.59
CA ALA A 488 10.67 -10.14 -19.04
C ALA A 488 12.01 -9.44 -18.81
N ARG A 489 12.52 -9.51 -17.57
CA ARG A 489 13.82 -8.97 -17.17
C ARG A 489 14.75 -10.00 -16.53
N GLY A 490 14.24 -11.16 -16.10
CA GLY A 490 14.99 -12.11 -15.26
C GLY A 490 16.43 -12.42 -15.68
N ARG A 491 16.70 -12.63 -16.98
CA ARG A 491 18.06 -12.90 -17.47
C ARG A 491 19.00 -11.71 -17.26
N GLU A 492 18.53 -10.51 -17.55
CA GLU A 492 19.29 -9.26 -17.41
C GLU A 492 19.46 -8.89 -15.94
N ALA A 493 18.46 -9.23 -15.11
CA ALA A 493 18.50 -9.08 -13.68
C ALA A 493 19.40 -10.10 -12.97
N GLY A 494 20.01 -11.07 -13.65
CA GLY A 494 20.88 -12.07 -13.00
C GLY A 494 20.16 -13.30 -12.43
N LEU A 495 18.85 -13.45 -12.69
CA LEU A 495 18.09 -14.67 -12.39
C LEU A 495 18.46 -15.77 -13.41
N ALA A 496 19.60 -16.43 -13.14
CA ALA A 496 20.18 -17.44 -14.02
C ALA A 496 19.30 -18.70 -14.11
N ALA A 497 19.30 -19.35 -15.27
CA ALA A 497 18.65 -20.65 -15.46
C ALA A 497 19.32 -21.72 -14.58
N ARG A 498 18.63 -22.11 -13.50
CA ARG A 498 18.99 -23.23 -12.62
C ARG A 498 17.76 -24.14 -12.50
N GLY A 499 17.97 -25.43 -12.22
CA GLY A 499 16.94 -26.48 -12.31
C GLY A 499 15.63 -26.15 -11.59
N ALA A 500 14.57 -26.90 -11.92
CA ALA A 500 13.19 -26.61 -11.49
C ALA A 500 13.07 -26.24 -10.00
N GLY A 501 12.44 -25.11 -9.69
CA GLY A 501 12.07 -24.78 -8.32
C GLY A 501 11.01 -25.72 -7.79
N ARG A 502 10.88 -25.81 -6.46
CA ARG A 502 9.79 -26.51 -5.79
C ARG A 502 8.87 -25.58 -5.03
N GLY A 503 9.35 -24.42 -4.61
CA GLY A 503 8.60 -23.36 -3.95
C GLY A 503 9.35 -22.04 -4.14
N LEU A 504 8.68 -20.92 -3.90
CA LEU A 504 9.19 -19.58 -4.15
C LEU A 504 8.66 -18.60 -3.11
N SER A 505 9.54 -18.01 -2.32
CA SER A 505 9.20 -16.94 -1.36
C SER A 505 10.00 -15.68 -1.67
N ALA A 506 9.44 -14.52 -1.34
CA ALA A 506 10.11 -13.23 -1.47
C ALA A 506 10.06 -12.45 -0.16
N GLY A 507 11.07 -11.62 0.09
CA GLY A 507 11.19 -10.79 1.29
C GLY A 507 12.60 -10.19 1.37
N ASP A 508 12.75 -9.07 2.06
CA ASP A 508 14.04 -8.39 2.27
C ASP A 508 14.82 -9.11 3.39
N VAL A 509 15.83 -9.91 3.01
CA VAL A 509 16.62 -10.72 3.95
C VAL A 509 17.98 -10.10 4.29
N ASP A 510 18.37 -9.00 3.65
CA ASP A 510 19.62 -8.30 3.95
C ASP A 510 19.45 -6.83 4.37
N GLY A 511 18.21 -6.39 4.56
CA GLY A 511 17.83 -5.11 5.14
C GLY A 511 18.13 -3.93 4.22
N ASP A 512 18.23 -4.16 2.91
CA ASP A 512 18.52 -3.12 1.92
C ASP A 512 17.26 -2.45 1.33
N GLY A 513 16.09 -2.98 1.68
CA GLY A 513 14.77 -2.51 1.27
C GLY A 513 14.25 -3.05 -0.05
N LEU A 514 14.97 -3.97 -0.68
CA LEU A 514 14.56 -4.64 -1.90
C LEU A 514 14.15 -6.09 -1.60
N ALA A 515 13.10 -6.57 -2.26
CA ALA A 515 12.67 -7.95 -2.09
C ALA A 515 13.69 -8.93 -2.70
N ASP A 516 14.15 -9.88 -1.88
CA ASP A 516 14.99 -11.00 -2.30
C ASP A 516 14.14 -12.23 -2.64
N LEU A 517 14.77 -13.26 -3.20
CA LEU A 517 14.08 -14.49 -3.60
C LEU A 517 14.72 -15.73 -3.01
N VAL A 518 13.90 -16.60 -2.43
CA VAL A 518 14.29 -17.95 -2.01
C VAL A 518 13.52 -19.01 -2.78
N PHE A 519 14.25 -19.96 -3.36
CA PHE A 519 13.65 -21.11 -4.04
C PHE A 519 13.90 -22.42 -3.28
N GLY A 520 12.81 -23.14 -3.03
CA GLY A 520 12.83 -24.55 -2.64
C GLY A 520 13.44 -25.43 -3.73
N THR A 521 14.17 -26.47 -3.33
CA THR A 521 14.90 -27.36 -4.24
C THR A 521 14.74 -28.85 -3.91
N GLY A 522 15.06 -29.70 -4.89
CA GLY A 522 15.00 -31.15 -4.75
C GLY A 522 16.10 -31.72 -3.83
N PRO A 523 16.20 -33.06 -3.69
CA PRO A 523 17.04 -33.71 -2.69
C PRO A 523 18.56 -33.55 -2.86
N VAL A 524 19.02 -33.03 -4.00
CA VAL A 524 20.44 -32.94 -4.35
C VAL A 524 20.97 -31.52 -4.19
N ASP A 525 20.23 -30.55 -4.69
CA ASP A 525 20.68 -29.16 -4.77
C ASP A 525 20.46 -28.44 -3.43
N PRO A 526 21.32 -27.47 -3.06
CA PRO A 526 21.06 -26.55 -1.95
C PRO A 526 19.83 -25.68 -2.25
N LEU A 527 19.32 -24.97 -1.26
CA LEU A 527 18.31 -23.93 -1.53
C LEU A 527 18.98 -22.77 -2.27
N ARG A 528 18.23 -22.09 -3.14
CA ARG A 528 18.76 -20.96 -3.94
C ARG A 528 18.28 -19.65 -3.33
N LEU A 529 19.20 -18.77 -2.99
CA LEU A 529 18.92 -17.40 -2.56
C LEU A 529 19.40 -16.45 -3.67
N TYR A 530 18.60 -15.45 -4.00
CA TYR A 530 18.97 -14.37 -4.90
C TYR A 530 18.76 -13.06 -4.16
N LEU A 531 19.86 -12.41 -3.79
CA LEU A 531 19.83 -11.10 -3.17
C LEU A 531 19.67 -10.04 -4.24
N ASN A 532 18.61 -9.26 -4.18
CA ASN A 532 18.43 -8.08 -5.01
C ASN A 532 19.43 -7.00 -4.59
N GLY A 533 19.56 -5.95 -5.39
CA GLY A 533 20.50 -4.90 -5.03
C GLY A 533 20.26 -3.62 -5.81
N PRO A 534 20.98 -2.54 -5.48
CA PRO A 534 20.66 -1.17 -5.89
C PRO A 534 20.76 -0.89 -7.40
N ARG A 535 21.23 -1.86 -8.21
CA ARG A 535 21.23 -1.80 -9.68
C ARG A 535 20.15 -2.68 -10.30
N ARG A 536 19.17 -3.11 -9.52
CA ARG A 536 18.14 -4.09 -9.88
C ARG A 536 18.81 -5.39 -10.38
N GLN A 537 19.87 -5.83 -9.73
CA GLN A 537 20.62 -7.03 -10.12
C GLN A 537 20.69 -8.00 -8.97
N PHE A 538 20.27 -9.23 -9.24
CA PHE A 538 20.33 -10.34 -8.32
C PHE A 538 21.73 -10.95 -8.24
N THR A 539 22.21 -11.15 -7.02
CA THR A 539 23.40 -11.92 -6.69
C THR A 539 22.98 -13.26 -6.10
N ALA A 540 23.31 -14.35 -6.80
CA ALA A 540 22.97 -15.70 -6.35
C ALA A 540 23.88 -16.15 -5.19
N ARG A 541 23.26 -16.71 -4.15
CA ARG A 541 23.88 -17.45 -3.04
C ARG A 541 23.20 -18.81 -2.88
N GLU A 542 23.87 -19.72 -2.20
CA GLU A 542 23.34 -21.05 -1.90
C GLU A 542 23.23 -21.21 -0.39
N ILE A 543 22.09 -21.73 0.08
CA ILE A 543 21.89 -22.06 1.49
C ILE A 543 22.04 -23.58 1.60
N PRO A 544 23.08 -24.08 2.31
CA PRO A 544 23.32 -25.50 2.45
C PRO A 544 22.11 -26.20 3.06
N LYS A 545 21.72 -27.31 2.45
CA LYS A 545 20.60 -28.15 2.91
C LYS A 545 21.10 -29.53 3.28
N ARG A 546 20.45 -30.17 4.26
CA ARG A 546 20.69 -31.57 4.61
C ARG A 546 20.56 -32.44 3.35
N ARG A 547 21.59 -33.24 3.07
CA ARG A 547 21.66 -34.08 1.86
C ARG A 547 20.48 -35.05 1.80
N GLY A 548 19.80 -35.12 0.65
CA GLY A 548 18.66 -36.00 0.45
C GLY A 548 17.32 -35.41 0.90
N VAL A 549 17.30 -34.21 1.49
CA VAL A 549 16.07 -33.53 1.87
C VAL A 549 15.50 -32.77 0.69
N SER A 550 14.24 -33.00 0.32
CA SER A 550 13.51 -32.15 -0.62
C SER A 550 12.84 -31.00 0.14
N ALA A 551 12.74 -29.82 -0.46
CA ALA A 551 12.12 -28.64 0.13
C ALA A 551 11.10 -28.06 -0.85
N PHE A 552 9.81 -28.26 -0.54
CA PHE A 552 8.67 -27.74 -1.28
C PHE A 552 8.21 -26.42 -0.66
N GLY A 553 7.59 -26.49 0.51
CA GLY A 553 7.11 -25.32 1.24
C GLY A 553 8.27 -24.50 1.72
N THR A 554 8.25 -23.21 1.41
CA THR A 554 9.18 -22.21 1.93
C THR A 554 8.37 -21.07 2.51
N ALA A 555 8.80 -20.54 3.66
CA ALA A 555 8.24 -19.35 4.26
C ALA A 555 9.39 -18.47 4.78
N LEU A 556 9.32 -17.17 4.50
CA LEU A 556 10.18 -16.16 5.11
C LEU A 556 9.36 -15.49 6.21
N PHE A 557 9.87 -15.47 7.43
CA PHE A 557 9.18 -14.94 8.61
C PHE A 557 10.22 -14.69 9.71
N ASP A 558 9.91 -13.82 10.67
CA ASP A 558 10.80 -13.54 11.80
C ASP A 558 10.49 -14.54 12.94
N ALA A 559 11.35 -15.55 13.15
CA ALA A 559 11.03 -16.66 14.04
C ALA A 559 11.29 -16.36 15.51
N ASP A 560 12.18 -15.40 15.80
CA ASP A 560 12.57 -15.03 17.15
C ASP A 560 12.40 -13.53 17.45
N ASN A 561 11.56 -12.86 16.65
CA ASN A 561 11.15 -11.46 16.77
C ASN A 561 12.34 -10.49 16.89
N ASP A 562 13.41 -10.79 16.18
CA ASP A 562 14.69 -10.09 16.26
C ASP A 562 14.83 -8.98 15.19
N GLY A 563 13.97 -9.02 14.18
CA GLY A 563 13.84 -8.06 13.09
C GLY A 563 14.26 -8.62 11.73
N ASP A 564 14.98 -9.74 11.71
CA ASP A 564 15.51 -10.36 10.50
C ASP A 564 14.54 -11.44 9.98
N LEU A 565 14.34 -11.52 8.66
CA LEU A 565 13.54 -12.60 8.08
C LEU A 565 14.35 -13.90 8.05
N ASP A 566 13.88 -14.90 8.79
CA ASP A 566 14.36 -16.28 8.79
C ASP A 566 13.71 -17.12 7.70
N LEU A 567 14.31 -18.27 7.41
CA LEU A 567 13.82 -19.18 6.39
C LEU A 567 13.38 -20.52 6.98
N PHE A 568 12.10 -20.83 6.82
CA PHE A 568 11.58 -22.18 7.02
C PHE A 568 11.47 -22.93 5.69
N ALA A 569 11.83 -24.22 5.71
CA ALA A 569 11.68 -25.13 4.57
C ALA A 569 11.09 -26.47 4.99
N ALA A 570 10.02 -26.89 4.30
CA ALA A 570 9.32 -28.15 4.51
C ALA A 570 9.38 -29.06 3.28
N GLY A 571 9.61 -30.35 3.50
CA GLY A 571 9.47 -31.39 2.49
C GLY A 571 9.68 -32.77 3.10
N SER A 572 10.78 -33.45 2.78
CA SER A 572 11.08 -34.73 3.44
C SER A 572 11.70 -34.60 4.84
N ALA A 573 11.97 -33.36 5.26
CA ALA A 573 12.26 -32.96 6.63
C ALA A 573 11.78 -31.52 6.85
N LEU A 574 11.71 -31.08 8.11
CA LEU A 574 11.49 -29.68 8.47
C LEU A 574 12.84 -29.04 8.77
N GLN A 575 13.08 -27.84 8.27
CA GLN A 575 14.33 -27.10 8.48
C GLN A 575 14.04 -25.63 8.76
N LEU A 576 14.73 -25.08 9.75
CA LEU A 576 14.75 -23.64 10.02
C LEU A 576 16.17 -23.13 9.90
N TYR A 577 16.30 -21.98 9.26
CA TYR A 577 17.54 -21.27 9.10
C TYR A 577 17.41 -19.86 9.66
N LEU A 578 18.21 -19.55 10.67
CA LEU A 578 18.25 -18.19 11.23
C LEU A 578 19.15 -17.30 10.38
N ASN A 579 18.66 -16.10 10.09
CA ASN A 579 19.37 -15.08 9.33
C ASN A 579 20.25 -14.23 10.26
N ASP A 580 21.23 -13.52 9.69
CA ASP A 580 22.10 -12.58 10.42
C ASP A 580 21.86 -11.10 10.04
N GLY A 581 20.73 -10.85 9.35
CA GLY A 581 20.36 -9.55 8.80
C GLY A 581 21.15 -9.14 7.55
N ALA A 582 22.04 -10.01 7.03
CA ALA A 582 22.83 -9.76 5.81
C ALA A 582 22.64 -10.87 4.76
N GLY A 583 21.54 -11.62 4.87
CA GLY A 583 21.21 -12.75 4.02
C GLY A 583 22.17 -13.94 4.18
N HIS A 584 22.76 -14.14 5.37
CA HIS A 584 23.49 -15.37 5.70
C HIS A 584 22.69 -16.23 6.66
N PHE A 585 22.41 -17.45 6.22
CA PHE A 585 21.53 -18.38 6.91
C PHE A 585 22.30 -19.49 7.64
N LYS A 586 22.01 -19.67 8.93
CA LYS A 586 22.54 -20.76 9.77
C LYS A 586 21.42 -21.76 10.08
N ASP A 587 21.65 -23.04 9.80
CA ASP A 587 20.71 -24.11 10.16
C ASP A 587 20.56 -24.20 11.70
N ALA A 588 19.34 -23.97 12.18
CA ALA A 588 18.93 -24.02 13.58
C ALA A 588 17.91 -25.13 13.86
N SER A 589 17.74 -26.09 12.94
CA SER A 589 16.72 -27.13 13.03
C SER A 589 16.85 -28.00 14.29
N ALA A 590 18.08 -28.27 14.72
CA ALA A 590 18.36 -29.04 15.94
C ALA A 590 18.20 -28.20 17.23
N GLU A 591 18.54 -26.92 17.15
CA GLU A 591 18.46 -25.96 18.28
C GLU A 591 16.99 -25.67 18.62
N THR A 592 16.12 -25.65 17.60
CA THR A 592 14.67 -25.41 17.73
C THR A 592 13.82 -26.68 17.84
N GLY A 593 14.43 -27.87 17.77
CA GLY A 593 13.74 -29.15 17.90
C GLY A 593 12.94 -29.61 16.67
N LEU A 594 12.93 -28.84 15.59
CA LEU A 594 12.24 -29.18 14.33
C LEU A 594 12.74 -30.49 13.71
N ASP A 595 14.01 -30.84 13.91
CA ASP A 595 14.57 -32.10 13.41
C ASP A 595 14.06 -33.36 14.12
N GLN A 596 13.39 -33.20 15.26
CA GLN A 596 12.75 -34.28 16.03
C GLN A 596 11.29 -34.52 15.59
N ILE A 597 10.70 -33.56 14.87
CA ILE A 597 9.32 -33.65 14.38
C ILE A 597 9.31 -34.45 13.08
N THR A 598 8.49 -35.51 13.05
CA THR A 598 8.42 -36.39 11.88
C THR A 598 7.46 -35.81 10.85
N VAL A 599 8.00 -35.39 9.71
CA VAL A 599 7.24 -35.09 8.50
C VAL A 599 7.46 -36.18 7.47
N LYS A 600 6.40 -36.60 6.79
CA LYS A 600 6.51 -37.63 5.75
C LYS A 600 6.85 -37.04 4.38
N ASP A 601 6.07 -36.05 3.96
CA ASP A 601 6.15 -35.44 2.64
C ASP A 601 5.48 -34.07 2.68
N GLY A 602 6.15 -33.12 3.34
CA GLY A 602 5.73 -31.73 3.50
C GLY A 602 5.51 -31.04 2.15
N ARG A 603 4.51 -30.18 2.10
CA ARG A 603 4.07 -29.44 0.91
C ARG A 603 3.97 -27.97 1.22
N GLY A 604 2.77 -27.41 1.37
CA GLY A 604 2.60 -26.00 1.73
C GLY A 604 3.08 -25.72 3.15
N ALA A 605 3.62 -24.53 3.34
CA ALA A 605 4.01 -24.00 4.65
C ALA A 605 3.53 -22.54 4.72
N ALA A 606 2.76 -22.21 5.75
CA ALA A 606 2.23 -20.87 6.01
C ALA A 606 2.61 -20.45 7.43
N ALA A 607 2.93 -19.17 7.61
CA ALA A 607 3.25 -18.57 8.90
C ALA A 607 2.13 -17.61 9.33
N ALA A 608 1.77 -17.64 10.62
CA ALA A 608 0.81 -16.74 11.26
C ALA A 608 0.90 -16.89 12.78
N ASP A 609 0.56 -15.85 13.55
CA ASP A 609 0.34 -15.96 15.00
C ASP A 609 -1.03 -16.62 15.24
N LEU A 610 -1.04 -17.92 15.57
CA LEU A 610 -2.27 -18.73 15.65
C LEU A 610 -2.90 -18.73 17.04
N ASP A 611 -2.17 -18.34 18.08
CA ASP A 611 -2.70 -18.23 19.44
C ASP A 611 -2.69 -16.80 20.02
N GLY A 612 -2.22 -15.82 19.25
CA GLY A 612 -2.26 -14.41 19.61
C GLY A 612 -1.19 -14.01 20.62
N ASP A 613 -0.10 -14.78 20.71
CA ASP A 613 0.99 -14.55 21.66
C ASP A 613 2.18 -13.75 21.08
N GLY A 614 2.16 -13.51 19.76
CA GLY A 614 3.03 -12.59 19.06
C GLY A 614 4.31 -13.15 18.48
N ASP A 615 4.58 -14.44 18.64
CA ASP A 615 5.50 -15.14 17.75
C ASP A 615 4.74 -15.88 16.65
N LEU A 616 5.35 -15.94 15.48
CA LEU A 616 4.72 -16.57 14.34
C LEU A 616 4.87 -18.09 14.44
N ASP A 617 3.75 -18.76 14.31
CA ASP A 617 3.63 -20.21 14.23
C ASP A 617 3.67 -20.70 12.78
N LEU A 618 3.71 -22.02 12.60
CA LEU A 618 3.72 -22.63 11.26
C LEU A 618 2.63 -23.69 11.10
N VAL A 619 1.96 -23.64 9.94
CA VAL A 619 1.10 -24.73 9.45
C VAL A 619 1.74 -25.37 8.24
N VAL A 620 1.96 -26.68 8.30
CA VAL A 620 2.60 -27.45 7.22
C VAL A 620 1.66 -28.54 6.73
N THR A 621 1.30 -28.51 5.46
CA THR A 621 0.58 -29.65 4.85
C THR A 621 1.55 -30.77 4.53
N GLN A 622 1.08 -32.01 4.59
CA GLN A 622 1.87 -33.16 4.17
C GLN A 622 1.02 -34.23 3.50
N ASN A 623 1.58 -34.87 2.48
CA ASN A 623 0.87 -35.89 1.73
C ASN A 623 0.69 -37.20 2.51
N GLY A 624 -0.54 -37.72 2.47
CA GLY A 624 -0.90 -38.99 3.10
C GLY A 624 -0.91 -38.95 4.63
N GLY A 625 -0.87 -37.76 5.23
CA GLY A 625 -0.82 -37.51 6.68
C GLY A 625 -1.68 -36.31 7.11
N PRO A 626 -1.86 -36.10 8.41
CA PRO A 626 -2.48 -34.88 8.93
C PRO A 626 -1.59 -33.66 8.63
N PRO A 627 -2.12 -32.42 8.57
CA PRO A 627 -1.27 -31.24 8.62
C PRO A 627 -0.45 -31.24 9.93
N LEU A 628 0.63 -30.47 9.98
CA LEU A 628 1.39 -30.20 11.19
C LEU A 628 1.10 -28.76 11.61
N LEU A 629 0.65 -28.57 12.85
CA LEU A 629 0.52 -27.28 13.51
C LEU A 629 1.69 -27.17 14.48
N LEU A 630 2.63 -26.30 14.15
CA LEU A 630 3.88 -26.13 14.87
C LEU A 630 3.83 -24.82 15.64
N ARG A 631 3.66 -24.93 16.95
CA ARG A 631 3.67 -23.80 17.86
C ARG A 631 5.08 -23.30 18.10
N ASN A 632 5.33 -22.02 17.90
CA ASN A 632 6.56 -21.37 18.33
C ASN A 632 6.50 -21.15 19.85
N GLU A 633 7.54 -21.55 20.56
CA GLU A 633 7.60 -21.43 22.01
C GLU A 633 8.80 -20.57 22.43
N GLY A 634 8.54 -19.27 22.49
CA GLY A 634 9.40 -18.29 23.12
C GLY A 634 10.11 -17.36 22.16
N GLY A 635 9.71 -17.28 20.89
CA GLY A 635 10.10 -16.20 19.98
C GLY A 635 9.61 -14.84 20.53
N ASN A 636 8.42 -14.83 21.13
CA ASN A 636 7.79 -13.66 21.75
C ASN A 636 8.46 -13.17 23.04
N ARG A 637 9.60 -13.75 23.44
CA ARG A 637 10.48 -13.15 24.46
C ARG A 637 11.10 -11.86 23.95
N ASN A 638 11.31 -11.77 22.64
CA ASN A 638 11.50 -10.52 21.95
C ASN A 638 10.13 -9.93 21.60
N ARG A 639 10.07 -8.60 21.62
CA ARG A 639 8.86 -7.83 21.35
C ARG A 639 8.58 -7.80 19.86
N TRP A 640 7.33 -7.56 19.51
CA TRP A 640 6.85 -7.65 18.14
C TRP A 640 5.86 -6.52 17.84
N LEU A 641 5.50 -6.37 16.58
CA LEU A 641 4.42 -5.52 16.11
C LEU A 641 3.85 -6.15 14.83
N GLU A 642 2.53 -6.28 14.74
CA GLU A 642 1.84 -6.61 13.49
C GLU A 642 1.14 -5.37 12.96
N VAL A 643 1.27 -5.11 11.66
CA VAL A 643 0.60 -4.02 10.96
C VAL A 643 -0.30 -4.64 9.89
N GLU A 644 -1.60 -4.38 9.99
CA GLU A 644 -2.63 -4.85 9.06
C GLU A 644 -3.16 -3.65 8.25
N PRO A 645 -2.72 -3.48 7.00
CA PRO A 645 -3.21 -2.38 6.16
C PRO A 645 -4.66 -2.63 5.71
N ARG A 646 -5.52 -1.62 5.82
CA ARG A 646 -6.86 -1.58 5.21
C ARG A 646 -6.96 -0.51 4.12
N GLY A 647 -7.07 -0.94 2.87
CA GLY A 647 -7.12 -0.02 1.72
C GLY A 647 -8.42 0.79 1.64
N LEU A 648 -8.30 2.04 1.20
CA LEU A 648 -9.45 2.90 0.88
C LEU A 648 -9.64 2.93 -0.64
N ASN A 649 -8.68 3.52 -1.34
CA ASN A 649 -8.60 3.61 -2.81
C ASN A 649 -7.74 2.49 -3.40
N SER A 650 -6.81 1.97 -2.59
CA SER A 650 -6.12 0.70 -2.86
C SER A 650 -7.03 -0.48 -2.47
N ASN A 651 -6.69 -1.69 -2.94
CA ASN A 651 -7.43 -2.91 -2.56
C ASN A 651 -7.58 -3.07 -1.05
N LYS A 652 -8.74 -3.58 -0.59
CA LYS A 652 -9.12 -3.58 0.84
C LYS A 652 -8.16 -4.36 1.73
N ASP A 653 -7.58 -5.44 1.21
CA ASP A 653 -6.56 -6.26 1.87
C ASP A 653 -5.19 -5.58 1.97
N GLY A 654 -4.99 -4.43 1.30
CA GLY A 654 -3.71 -3.71 1.29
C GLY A 654 -2.56 -4.48 0.65
N ILE A 655 -2.85 -5.48 -0.20
CA ILE A 655 -1.85 -6.26 -0.93
C ILE A 655 -0.99 -5.33 -1.79
N GLY A 656 0.33 -5.49 -1.72
CA GLY A 656 1.31 -4.64 -2.38
C GLY A 656 1.71 -3.39 -1.57
N THR A 657 1.16 -3.20 -0.37
CA THR A 657 1.58 -2.12 0.55
C THR A 657 2.97 -2.41 1.10
N LYS A 658 3.85 -1.42 1.04
CA LYS A 658 5.18 -1.48 1.65
C LYS A 658 5.08 -0.89 3.05
N VAL A 659 5.27 -1.71 4.07
CA VAL A 659 5.26 -1.31 5.47
C VAL A 659 6.69 -1.23 5.98
N GLU A 660 7.09 -0.11 6.55
CA GLU A 660 8.41 0.12 7.14
C GLU A 660 8.28 0.43 8.62
N VAL A 661 9.16 -0.13 9.44
CA VAL A 661 9.22 0.14 10.88
C VAL A 661 10.59 0.66 11.24
N LEU A 662 10.62 1.82 11.92
CA LEU A 662 11.80 2.35 12.58
C LEU A 662 11.67 2.18 14.09
N ALA A 663 12.57 1.43 14.70
CA ALA A 663 12.65 1.25 16.14
C ALA A 663 14.07 1.58 16.62
N GLY A 664 14.29 2.80 17.07
CA GLY A 664 15.63 3.35 17.25
C GLY A 664 16.41 3.28 15.92
N PRO A 665 17.66 2.74 15.92
CA PRO A 665 18.44 2.61 14.70
C PRO A 665 18.07 1.41 13.83
N ALA A 666 17.18 0.53 14.28
CA ALA A 666 16.70 -0.60 13.48
C ALA A 666 15.65 -0.13 12.48
N TRP A 667 15.81 -0.53 11.23
CA TRP A 667 14.86 -0.29 10.15
C TRP A 667 14.53 -1.63 9.50
N GLN A 668 13.26 -1.85 9.23
CA GLN A 668 12.76 -3.05 8.57
C GLN A 668 11.72 -2.65 7.53
N ARG A 669 11.65 -3.39 6.43
CA ARG A 669 10.56 -3.30 5.45
C ARG A 669 9.92 -4.65 5.23
N ARG A 670 8.61 -4.65 5.06
CA ARG A 670 7.80 -5.80 4.62
C ARG A 670 6.86 -5.32 3.52
N GLU A 671 6.52 -6.21 2.60
CA GLU A 671 5.47 -5.98 1.61
C GLU A 671 4.33 -6.94 1.88
N THR A 672 3.10 -6.44 1.94
CA THR A 672 1.91 -7.29 2.15
C THR A 672 1.65 -8.13 0.89
N GLN A 673 1.59 -9.45 1.04
CA GLN A 673 1.50 -10.39 -0.09
C GLN A 673 0.35 -11.39 0.11
N ALA A 674 -0.40 -11.68 -0.97
CA ALA A 674 -1.42 -12.72 -1.02
C ALA A 674 -0.95 -13.89 -1.89
N GLY A 675 0.00 -14.66 -1.36
CA GLY A 675 0.55 -15.86 -1.98
C GLY A 675 2.07 -15.93 -1.86
N GLY A 676 2.60 -17.15 -1.73
CA GLY A 676 4.04 -17.38 -1.61
C GLY A 676 4.36 -18.81 -1.16
N GLY A 677 5.61 -19.22 -1.27
CA GLY A 677 6.03 -20.59 -0.97
C GLY A 677 5.58 -21.60 -2.02
N TYR A 678 4.97 -22.71 -1.59
CA TYR A 678 4.47 -23.76 -2.49
C TYR A 678 3.03 -24.12 -2.15
N LEU A 679 2.10 -23.70 -3.01
CA LEU A 679 0.65 -23.90 -2.80
C LEU A 679 0.20 -23.39 -1.43
N SER A 680 0.80 -22.28 -0.98
CA SER A 680 0.63 -21.75 0.35
C SER A 680 0.31 -20.25 0.31
N GLN A 681 -0.39 -19.80 1.33
CA GLN A 681 -0.57 -18.40 1.65
C GLN A 681 -0.50 -18.24 3.16
N SER A 682 0.48 -17.47 3.63
CA SER A 682 0.54 -16.96 5.00
C SER A 682 -0.54 -15.88 5.20
N LEU A 683 -0.83 -15.55 6.46
CA LEU A 683 -1.70 -14.41 6.76
C LEU A 683 -1.11 -13.13 6.13
N PRO A 684 -1.88 -12.34 5.34
CA PRO A 684 -1.38 -11.13 4.68
C PRO A 684 -1.27 -9.94 5.67
N VAL A 685 -0.52 -10.12 6.74
CA VAL A 685 -0.24 -9.11 7.78
C VAL A 685 1.27 -8.92 7.88
N ALA A 686 1.73 -7.66 8.01
CA ALA A 686 3.14 -7.35 8.11
C ALA A 686 3.61 -7.49 9.56
N HIS A 687 4.36 -8.55 9.85
CA HIS A 687 4.94 -8.80 11.17
C HIS A 687 6.38 -8.28 11.26
N PHE A 688 6.70 -7.67 12.40
CA PHE A 688 8.00 -7.07 12.72
C PHE A 688 8.48 -7.50 14.11
N GLY A 689 9.68 -8.06 14.19
CA GLY A 689 10.42 -8.20 15.45
C GLY A 689 11.04 -6.88 15.89
N LEU A 690 10.86 -6.52 17.16
CA LEU A 690 11.40 -5.29 17.76
C LEU A 690 12.53 -5.58 18.77
N GLY A 691 12.89 -6.86 18.97
CA GLY A 691 13.87 -7.27 19.97
C GLY A 691 13.46 -6.81 21.37
N GLU A 692 14.33 -6.06 22.06
CA GLU A 692 14.01 -5.54 23.40
C GLU A 692 13.20 -4.22 23.38
N ARG A 693 12.91 -3.63 22.21
CA ARG A 693 12.35 -2.26 22.10
C ARG A 693 10.86 -2.21 22.39
N ALA A 694 10.46 -1.23 23.20
CA ALA A 694 9.06 -1.06 23.65
C ALA A 694 8.15 -0.41 22.60
N LEU A 695 8.75 0.14 21.56
CA LEU A 695 8.17 1.16 20.73
C LEU A 695 8.77 1.06 19.33
N ALA A 696 7.91 1.10 18.32
CA ALA A 696 8.27 1.54 16.99
C ALA A 696 8.14 3.08 16.98
N ASP A 697 9.26 3.77 16.72
CA ASP A 697 9.28 5.22 16.62
C ASP A 697 8.42 5.70 15.44
N VAL A 698 8.46 4.95 14.33
CA VAL A 698 7.67 5.19 13.12
C VAL A 698 7.19 3.87 12.54
N VAL A 699 5.91 3.83 12.16
CA VAL A 699 5.33 2.84 11.26
C VAL A 699 4.91 3.59 10.00
N ARG A 700 5.54 3.29 8.86
CA ARG A 700 5.29 3.96 7.58
C ARG A 700 4.67 2.98 6.60
N LEU A 701 3.65 3.43 5.89
CA LEU A 701 2.96 2.68 4.85
C LEU A 701 3.07 3.45 3.54
N LEU A 702 3.58 2.80 2.51
CA LEU A 702 3.48 3.25 1.13
C LEU A 702 2.50 2.32 0.40
N TRP A 703 1.30 2.83 0.17
CA TRP A 703 0.18 2.13 -0.46
C TRP A 703 0.41 1.95 -1.96
N PRO A 704 -0.18 0.92 -2.61
CA PRO A 704 -0.14 0.73 -4.07
C PRO A 704 -0.64 1.96 -4.84
N GLY A 705 -1.64 2.66 -4.30
CA GLY A 705 -2.15 3.94 -4.82
C GLY A 705 -1.19 5.13 -4.71
N GLY A 706 -0.04 4.95 -4.05
CA GLY A 706 0.99 5.97 -3.86
C GLY A 706 0.81 6.86 -2.64
N VAL A 707 -0.22 6.62 -1.83
CA VAL A 707 -0.39 7.30 -0.55
C VAL A 707 0.78 6.91 0.36
N LEU A 708 1.53 7.90 0.84
CA LEU A 708 2.55 7.72 1.87
C LEU A 708 1.98 8.14 3.21
N GLN A 709 1.92 7.25 4.18
CA GLN A 709 1.36 7.48 5.51
C GLN A 709 2.34 7.04 6.57
N SER A 710 2.37 7.74 7.71
CA SER A 710 3.30 7.43 8.78
C SER A 710 2.66 7.70 10.13
N GLU A 711 2.67 6.69 10.98
CA GLU A 711 2.29 6.76 12.39
C GLU A 711 3.54 6.82 13.27
N MET A 712 3.40 7.43 14.46
CA MET A 712 4.52 7.65 15.38
C MET A 712 4.25 7.02 16.73
N ASP A 713 5.33 6.61 17.41
CA ASP A 713 5.30 6.13 18.80
C ASP A 713 4.33 4.97 19.00
N VAL A 714 4.35 3.98 18.10
CA VAL A 714 3.46 2.83 18.15
C VAL A 714 4.01 1.81 19.16
N PRO A 715 3.28 1.49 20.25
CA PRO A 715 3.73 0.51 21.23
C PRO A 715 3.92 -0.88 20.62
N ALA A 716 4.92 -1.60 21.12
CA ALA A 716 5.12 -3.01 20.79
C ALA A 716 4.07 -3.93 21.46
N GLY A 717 3.99 -5.18 21.00
CA GLY A 717 3.20 -6.26 21.59
C GLY A 717 1.72 -6.22 21.21
N GLN A 718 1.42 -5.75 20.01
CA GLN A 718 0.05 -5.61 19.51
C GLN A 718 0.00 -5.73 17.98
N ARG A 719 -1.20 -6.02 17.48
CA ARG A 719 -1.59 -5.80 16.09
C ARG A 719 -2.23 -4.40 15.97
N VAL A 720 -1.81 -3.64 14.97
CA VAL A 720 -2.42 -2.36 14.60
C VAL A 720 -3.07 -2.46 13.23
N GLU A 721 -4.33 -2.08 13.16
CA GLU A 721 -5.03 -1.91 11.88
C GLU A 721 -4.82 -0.48 11.39
N GLU A 722 -4.28 -0.33 10.18
CA GLU A 722 -3.94 0.97 9.61
C GLU A 722 -4.76 1.21 8.33
N ALA A 723 -5.76 2.08 8.44
CA ALA A 723 -6.58 2.48 7.31
C ALA A 723 -5.85 3.49 6.42
N GLU A 724 -5.94 3.30 5.10
CA GLU A 724 -5.40 4.24 4.10
C GLU A 724 -6.04 5.61 4.27
N LEU A 725 -5.21 6.64 4.42
CA LEU A 725 -5.68 8.02 4.45
C LEU A 725 -6.27 8.45 3.11
N ASP A 726 -7.47 9.03 3.14
CA ASP A 726 -7.99 9.78 1.99
C ASP A 726 -7.18 11.07 1.80
N ARG A 727 -6.21 11.01 0.88
CA ARG A 727 -5.41 12.18 0.45
C ARG A 727 -5.92 12.79 -0.86
N LYS A 728 -7.00 12.28 -1.45
CA LYS A 728 -7.52 12.68 -2.78
C LYS A 728 -9.01 13.08 -2.76
N GLY A 729 -9.58 13.45 -1.61
CA GLY A 729 -11.03 13.71 -1.45
C GLY A 729 -11.67 14.91 -2.19
N SER A 730 -11.07 15.45 -3.27
CA SER A 730 -11.76 16.36 -4.23
C SER A 730 -10.88 16.65 -5.45
N SER A 731 -11.44 16.61 -6.66
CA SER A 731 -10.80 17.14 -7.89
C SER A 731 -10.89 18.63 -8.07
N CYS A 732 -11.88 19.26 -7.45
CA CYS A 732 -12.05 20.69 -7.59
C CYS A 732 -11.07 21.38 -6.64
N PRO A 733 -10.33 22.41 -7.11
CA PRO A 733 -9.50 23.20 -6.23
C PRO A 733 -10.35 23.88 -5.15
N LEU A 734 -9.79 24.01 -3.95
CA LEU A 734 -10.47 24.52 -2.78
C LEU A 734 -10.07 25.97 -2.49
N LEU A 735 -11.06 26.84 -2.28
CA LEU A 735 -10.87 28.23 -1.95
C LEU A 735 -10.96 28.47 -0.44
N PHE A 736 -9.97 29.18 0.10
CA PHE A 736 -9.90 29.65 1.48
C PHE A 736 -9.83 31.18 1.52
N ALA A 737 -10.43 31.80 2.53
CA ALA A 737 -10.39 33.23 2.77
C ALA A 737 -9.98 33.54 4.21
N TRP A 738 -9.22 34.61 4.41
CA TRP A 738 -8.94 35.10 5.76
C TRP A 738 -10.20 35.73 6.37
N ASN A 739 -10.67 35.17 7.48
CA ASN A 739 -11.89 35.61 8.16
C ASN A 739 -11.66 36.57 9.34
N GLY A 740 -10.42 37.05 9.53
CA GLY A 740 -10.03 37.90 10.66
C GLY A 740 -9.28 37.17 11.76
N LYS A 741 -9.31 35.83 11.78
CA LYS A 741 -8.62 35.00 12.78
C LYS A 741 -7.77 33.90 12.15
N LYS A 742 -8.29 33.25 11.12
CA LYS A 742 -7.62 32.16 10.38
C LYS A 742 -8.07 32.17 8.91
N TYR A 743 -7.39 31.41 8.07
CA TYR A 743 -7.96 31.05 6.78
C TYR A 743 -9.08 30.03 7.03
N GLY A 744 -10.29 30.38 6.60
CA GLY A 744 -11.46 29.51 6.63
C GLY A 744 -11.80 29.04 5.22
N PHE A 745 -12.25 27.80 5.10
CA PHE A 745 -12.76 27.26 3.84
C PHE A 745 -13.99 28.06 3.37
N VAL A 746 -14.02 28.37 2.07
CA VAL A 746 -15.14 29.03 1.39
C VAL A 746 -15.97 27.98 0.67
N THR A 747 -15.41 27.37 -0.37
CA THR A 747 -16.02 26.34 -1.24
C THR A 747 -14.94 25.76 -2.15
N ASP A 748 -15.23 24.65 -2.82
CA ASP A 748 -14.59 24.20 -4.05
C ASP A 748 -15.02 25.07 -5.26
N PHE A 749 -14.17 25.16 -6.28
CA PHE A 749 -14.45 25.89 -7.52
C PHE A 749 -13.76 25.23 -8.71
N LEU A 750 -14.13 25.63 -9.92
CA LEU A 750 -13.77 25.07 -11.23
C LEU A 750 -14.42 23.74 -11.62
N GLY A 751 -15.35 23.22 -10.81
CA GLY A 751 -16.07 21.97 -11.10
C GLY A 751 -17.15 22.07 -12.17
N VAL A 752 -17.67 23.26 -12.47
CA VAL A 752 -18.89 23.42 -13.31
C VAL A 752 -18.64 23.30 -14.82
N GLY A 753 -17.39 23.20 -15.27
CA GLY A 753 -17.00 23.49 -16.65
C GLY A 753 -15.92 22.63 -17.30
N GLY A 754 -15.78 21.36 -16.89
CA GLY A 754 -14.77 20.45 -17.41
C GLY A 754 -14.71 20.39 -18.94
N LEU A 755 -13.54 20.73 -19.51
CA LEU A 755 -13.29 20.61 -20.95
C LEU A 755 -13.33 19.13 -21.37
N GLY A 756 -14.22 18.77 -22.29
CA GLY A 756 -14.29 17.41 -22.81
C GLY A 756 -15.00 16.41 -21.88
N MET A 757 -15.83 16.89 -20.95
CA MET A 757 -16.66 16.04 -20.08
C MET A 757 -17.45 15.03 -20.91
N TRP A 758 -17.16 13.73 -20.75
CA TRP A 758 -17.83 12.68 -21.52
C TRP A 758 -19.17 12.32 -20.87
N MET A 759 -20.28 12.69 -21.51
CA MET A 759 -21.63 12.49 -20.96
C MET A 759 -22.25 11.16 -21.40
N ALA A 760 -21.92 10.72 -22.61
CA ALA A 760 -22.34 9.46 -23.22
C ALA A 760 -21.48 9.19 -24.46
N PRO A 761 -21.46 7.97 -25.02
CA PRO A 761 -20.73 7.68 -26.26
C PRO A 761 -20.99 8.70 -27.38
N GLY A 762 -19.95 9.43 -27.79
CA GLY A 762 -20.01 10.48 -28.80
C GLY A 762 -20.64 11.82 -28.36
N VAL A 763 -21.02 11.96 -27.09
CA VAL A 763 -21.63 13.17 -26.52
C VAL A 763 -20.73 13.72 -25.42
N TYR A 764 -20.31 14.96 -25.61
CA TYR A 764 -19.48 15.68 -24.65
C TYR A 764 -20.25 16.88 -24.10
N GLY A 765 -20.05 17.19 -22.82
CA GLY A 765 -20.63 18.34 -22.14
C GLY A 765 -20.13 19.66 -22.73
N SER A 766 -20.96 20.70 -22.66
CA SER A 766 -20.56 22.04 -23.06
C SER A 766 -19.74 22.68 -21.94
N PRO A 767 -18.50 23.14 -22.18
CA PRO A 767 -17.69 23.76 -21.15
C PRO A 767 -18.34 25.04 -20.60
N GLN A 768 -18.22 25.26 -19.28
CA GLN A 768 -18.66 26.47 -18.59
C GLN A 768 -17.42 27.24 -18.10
N PRO A 769 -16.90 28.19 -18.90
CA PRO A 769 -15.63 28.87 -18.61
C PRO A 769 -15.71 29.94 -17.51
N GLU A 770 -16.92 30.21 -17.01
CA GLU A 770 -17.17 31.23 -15.98
C GLU A 770 -17.88 30.59 -14.79
N GLU A 771 -17.28 30.74 -13.62
CA GLU A 771 -17.82 30.30 -12.34
C GLU A 771 -17.78 31.42 -11.32
N TYR A 772 -18.81 31.49 -10.48
CA TYR A 772 -18.98 32.53 -9.48
C TYR A 772 -19.20 31.90 -8.13
N VAL A 773 -18.23 32.10 -7.26
CA VAL A 773 -18.25 31.65 -5.88
C VAL A 773 -18.78 32.76 -4.98
N LYS A 774 -19.74 32.42 -4.11
CA LYS A 774 -20.20 33.34 -3.06
C LYS A 774 -19.28 33.24 -1.84
N ILE A 775 -18.78 34.39 -1.38
CA ILE A 775 -18.07 34.50 -0.11
C ILE A 775 -19.00 35.21 0.87
N GLU A 776 -19.34 34.56 1.99
CA GLU A 776 -20.22 35.16 2.99
C GLU A 776 -19.52 36.28 3.76
N PRO A 777 -20.26 37.28 4.28
CA PRO A 777 -19.67 38.44 4.95
C PRO A 777 -18.77 38.11 6.15
N ASP A 778 -18.98 36.98 6.81
CA ASP A 778 -18.18 36.50 7.95
C ASP A 778 -16.98 35.62 7.56
N GLN A 779 -16.86 35.26 6.28
CA GLN A 779 -15.74 34.48 5.75
C GLN A 779 -14.57 35.36 5.27
N LEU A 780 -14.77 36.67 5.13
CA LEU A 780 -13.76 37.58 4.56
C LEU A 780 -13.52 38.81 5.43
N ALA A 781 -12.27 39.04 5.78
CA ALA A 781 -11.80 40.22 6.49
C ALA A 781 -10.46 40.72 5.91
N PRO A 782 -10.12 42.01 6.08
CA PRO A 782 -8.80 42.50 5.67
C PRO A 782 -7.69 41.96 6.60
N LYS A 783 -6.53 41.69 6.01
CA LYS A 783 -5.26 41.35 6.67
C LYS A 783 -4.15 42.16 6.01
N ASP A 784 -3.41 42.94 6.80
CA ASP A 784 -2.32 43.79 6.32
C ASP A 784 -2.71 44.74 5.18
N GLY A 785 -3.95 45.27 5.25
CA GLY A 785 -4.48 46.22 4.26
C GLY A 785 -5.02 45.58 2.97
N ALA A 786 -5.07 44.25 2.88
CA ALA A 786 -5.61 43.53 1.72
C ALA A 786 -6.59 42.41 2.12
N TYR A 787 -7.47 42.02 1.21
CA TYR A 787 -8.21 40.77 1.34
C TYR A 787 -7.33 39.62 0.83
N GLN A 788 -7.16 38.59 1.64
CA GLN A 788 -6.31 37.45 1.30
C GLN A 788 -7.16 36.20 1.06
N LEU A 789 -7.02 35.65 -0.14
CA LEU A 789 -7.63 34.40 -0.56
C LEU A 789 -6.51 33.42 -0.95
N GLN A 790 -6.70 32.14 -0.67
CA GLN A 790 -5.78 31.07 -1.02
C GLN A 790 -6.56 29.99 -1.74
N ALA A 791 -6.03 29.50 -2.85
CA ALA A 791 -6.53 28.30 -3.51
C ALA A 791 -5.52 27.17 -3.29
N ILE A 792 -6.03 25.97 -3.03
CA ILE A 792 -5.24 24.74 -3.04
C ILE A 792 -5.82 23.83 -4.11
N GLU A 793 -4.94 23.12 -4.81
CA GLU A 793 -5.32 22.10 -5.77
C GLU A 793 -4.93 20.77 -5.13
N ASN A 794 -5.93 19.92 -4.90
CA ASN A 794 -5.76 18.71 -4.08
C ASN A 794 -5.31 17.53 -4.93
N LEU A 795 -5.73 17.48 -6.18
CA LEU A 795 -5.18 16.55 -7.17
C LEU A 795 -3.96 17.19 -7.83
N GLU A 796 -3.07 16.39 -8.40
CA GLU A 796 -1.91 16.91 -9.15
C GLU A 796 -2.32 17.43 -10.55
N GLU A 797 -3.41 18.20 -10.59
CA GLU A 797 -3.98 18.76 -11.81
C GLU A 797 -3.39 20.15 -12.12
N VAL A 798 -3.42 20.52 -13.40
CA VAL A 798 -3.02 21.85 -13.83
C VAL A 798 -4.26 22.74 -13.91
N THR A 799 -4.47 23.54 -12.87
CA THR A 799 -5.52 24.56 -12.86
C THR A 799 -5.18 25.73 -13.79
N TYR A 800 -5.96 25.92 -14.85
CA TYR A 800 -5.83 27.08 -15.73
C TYR A 800 -6.88 28.15 -15.41
N LEU A 801 -6.40 29.33 -15.00
CA LEU A 801 -7.22 30.52 -14.77
C LEU A 801 -6.78 31.63 -15.73
N ASP A 802 -7.69 32.09 -16.58
CA ASP A 802 -7.45 33.25 -17.44
C ASP A 802 -7.64 34.57 -16.67
N GLU A 803 -8.67 34.62 -15.80
CA GLU A 803 -9.00 35.81 -15.02
C GLU A 803 -9.62 35.43 -13.67
N VAL A 804 -9.24 36.16 -12.60
CA VAL A 804 -9.86 36.05 -11.27
C VAL A 804 -10.28 37.44 -10.80
N LYS A 805 -11.52 37.56 -10.31
CA LYS A 805 -12.11 38.83 -9.83
C LYS A 805 -12.77 38.65 -8.48
N LEU A 806 -12.59 39.63 -7.59
CA LEU A 806 -13.42 39.79 -6.40
C LEU A 806 -14.49 40.85 -6.70
N ILE A 807 -15.76 40.43 -6.72
CA ILE A 807 -16.90 41.30 -7.05
C ILE A 807 -17.66 41.61 -5.78
N ALA A 808 -17.72 42.89 -5.41
CA ALA A 808 -18.59 43.36 -4.33
C ALA A 808 -19.96 43.74 -4.91
N LEU A 809 -21.02 43.13 -4.38
CA LEU A 809 -22.40 43.44 -4.77
C LEU A 809 -23.11 44.16 -3.61
N ASP A 810 -23.54 45.39 -3.86
CA ASP A 810 -24.38 46.14 -2.92
C ASP A 810 -25.85 45.74 -3.08
N HIS A 811 -26.50 45.34 -1.99
CA HIS A 811 -27.91 44.94 -1.99
C HIS A 811 -28.56 45.17 -0.61
N PRO A 812 -29.90 45.31 -0.53
CA PRO A 812 -30.62 45.38 0.74
C PRO A 812 -30.35 44.17 1.63
N LYS A 813 -30.21 44.37 2.95
CA LYS A 813 -29.88 43.33 3.94
C LYS A 813 -30.92 42.21 4.03
N GLU A 814 -32.15 42.49 3.61
CA GLU A 814 -33.30 41.58 3.62
C GLU A 814 -33.34 40.67 2.38
N ILE A 815 -32.49 40.93 1.39
CA ILE A 815 -32.38 40.14 0.17
C ILE A 815 -31.12 39.28 0.27
N ASP A 816 -31.25 37.98 0.06
CA ASP A 816 -30.09 37.12 -0.15
C ASP A 816 -29.83 36.98 -1.64
N VAL A 817 -28.54 37.02 -2.01
CA VAL A 817 -28.10 36.88 -3.40
C VAL A 817 -27.37 35.56 -3.58
N TYR A 818 -27.73 34.86 -4.64
CA TYR A 818 -27.12 33.59 -5.03
C TYR A 818 -26.62 33.67 -6.47
N PRO A 819 -25.36 33.30 -6.75
CA PRO A 819 -24.91 33.07 -8.12
C PRO A 819 -25.61 31.82 -8.69
N LEU A 820 -25.90 31.82 -9.99
CA LEU A 820 -26.36 30.62 -10.68
C LEU A 820 -25.17 29.69 -10.96
N GLY A 821 -24.91 28.74 -10.06
CA GLY A 821 -23.88 27.70 -10.19
C GLY A 821 -24.39 26.44 -10.88
N ALA A 822 -24.90 26.56 -12.10
CA ALA A 822 -25.40 25.39 -12.84
C ALA A 822 -24.25 24.53 -13.38
N PHE A 823 -24.29 23.23 -13.11
CA PHE A 823 -23.35 22.27 -13.69
C PHE A 823 -23.59 22.12 -15.21
N GLY A 824 -22.51 22.16 -16.01
CA GLY A 824 -22.53 22.23 -17.48
C GLY A 824 -22.98 20.96 -18.22
N ALA A 825 -24.15 20.41 -17.90
CA ALA A 825 -24.54 19.08 -18.42
C ALA A 825 -24.96 19.05 -19.91
N LYS A 826 -25.40 20.17 -20.52
CA LYS A 826 -25.80 20.21 -21.95
C LYS A 826 -25.56 21.54 -22.68
N GLU A 827 -25.88 22.68 -22.07
CA GLU A 827 -25.75 24.01 -22.70
C GLU A 827 -25.12 25.02 -21.73
N ARG A 828 -24.30 25.92 -22.26
CA ARG A 828 -23.71 27.03 -21.50
C ARG A 828 -24.81 27.90 -20.90
N GLN A 829 -24.76 28.12 -19.59
CA GLN A 829 -25.69 29.04 -18.92
C GLN A 829 -25.04 30.42 -18.78
N PRO A 830 -25.70 31.51 -19.20
CA PRO A 830 -25.19 32.85 -18.96
C PRO A 830 -25.23 33.14 -17.45
N TYR A 831 -24.23 33.85 -16.95
CA TYR A 831 -24.22 34.29 -15.56
C TYR A 831 -25.50 35.05 -15.20
N ARG A 832 -26.10 34.67 -14.06
CA ARG A 832 -27.24 35.35 -13.45
C ARG A 832 -27.12 35.31 -11.93
N THR A 833 -27.55 36.39 -11.29
CA THR A 833 -27.77 36.44 -9.85
C THR A 833 -29.25 36.26 -9.55
N LEU A 834 -29.55 35.44 -8.55
CA LEU A 834 -30.89 35.28 -7.99
C LEU A 834 -30.96 36.12 -6.71
N ALA A 835 -31.82 37.14 -6.72
CA ALA A 835 -32.12 37.96 -5.55
C ALA A 835 -33.40 37.43 -4.90
N VAL A 836 -33.29 36.93 -3.67
CA VAL A 836 -34.38 36.27 -2.95
C VAL A 836 -34.67 37.04 -1.67
N PRO A 837 -35.84 37.69 -1.55
CA PRO A 837 -36.28 38.27 -0.29
C PRO A 837 -36.39 37.17 0.77
N ARG A 838 -35.79 37.39 1.95
CA ARG A 838 -35.74 36.38 3.01
C ARG A 838 -37.13 35.93 3.47
N GLU A 839 -38.10 36.83 3.44
CA GLU A 839 -39.50 36.58 3.77
C GLU A 839 -40.25 35.72 2.74
N ALA A 840 -39.72 35.60 1.52
CA ALA A 840 -40.32 34.78 0.46
C ALA A 840 -39.87 33.31 0.52
N ARG A 841 -38.97 32.96 1.46
CA ARG A 841 -38.46 31.59 1.59
C ARG A 841 -39.51 30.66 2.19
N ILE A 842 -39.68 29.51 1.55
CA ILE A 842 -40.58 28.47 2.01
C ILE A 842 -39.74 27.22 2.25
N PHE A 843 -39.76 26.73 3.49
CA PHE A 843 -39.08 25.50 3.89
C PHE A 843 -40.03 24.29 3.79
N PRO A 844 -39.50 23.08 3.58
CA PRO A 844 -40.31 21.87 3.68
C PRO A 844 -40.90 21.75 5.08
N ALA A 845 -42.16 21.34 5.17
CA ALA A 845 -42.82 21.00 6.43
C ALA A 845 -42.34 19.65 6.98
N ARG A 846 -41.93 18.76 6.07
CA ARG A 846 -41.38 17.44 6.39
C ARG A 846 -40.47 16.97 5.26
N ALA A 847 -39.45 16.19 5.61
CA ALA A 847 -38.63 15.45 4.66
C ALA A 847 -38.47 13.99 5.11
N THR A 848 -38.54 13.05 4.17
CA THR A 848 -38.32 11.62 4.45
C THR A 848 -37.37 10.99 3.44
N ASP A 849 -36.46 10.15 3.91
CA ASP A 849 -35.56 9.39 3.05
C ASP A 849 -36.27 8.21 2.35
N HIS A 850 -35.51 7.47 1.53
CA HIS A 850 -35.97 6.29 0.80
C HIS A 850 -36.38 5.10 1.70
N ASN A 851 -35.98 5.12 2.98
CA ASN A 851 -36.36 4.15 4.00
C ASN A 851 -37.51 4.65 4.91
N ASN A 852 -38.13 5.78 4.56
CA ASN A 852 -39.17 6.48 5.34
C ASN A 852 -38.71 7.01 6.71
N ARG A 853 -37.40 7.22 6.92
CA ARG A 853 -36.86 7.91 8.11
C ARG A 853 -37.05 9.42 7.96
N ASP A 854 -37.23 10.11 9.08
CA ASP A 854 -37.41 11.56 9.10
C ASP A 854 -36.06 12.27 8.96
N ALA A 855 -35.92 13.08 7.92
CA ALA A 855 -34.71 13.85 7.61
C ALA A 855 -34.93 15.37 7.76
N THR A 856 -36.05 15.79 8.34
CA THR A 856 -36.49 17.20 8.35
C THR A 856 -35.47 18.11 9.04
N ASP A 857 -35.03 17.75 10.25
CA ASP A 857 -34.13 18.60 11.04
C ASP A 857 -32.75 18.78 10.38
N ALA A 858 -32.26 17.75 9.67
CA ALA A 858 -30.99 17.79 8.94
C ALA A 858 -31.03 18.75 7.73
N LEU A 859 -32.21 19.02 7.16
CA LEU A 859 -32.35 19.84 5.95
C LEU A 859 -32.72 21.30 6.22
N LEU A 860 -33.18 21.63 7.43
CA LEU A 860 -33.64 22.97 7.77
C LEU A 860 -32.49 23.95 8.07
N LYS A 861 -31.25 23.47 8.19
CA LYS A 861 -30.08 24.27 8.55
C LYS A 861 -28.91 23.98 7.62
N ILE A 862 -28.03 24.98 7.49
CA ILE A 862 -26.73 24.84 6.83
C ILE A 862 -25.69 24.69 7.94
N ASP A 863 -25.58 23.49 8.50
CA ASP A 863 -24.67 23.15 9.60
C ASP A 863 -23.75 21.95 9.29
N ARG A 864 -23.76 21.50 8.02
CA ARG A 864 -23.01 20.35 7.50
C ARG A 864 -23.42 19.00 8.09
N VAL A 865 -24.64 18.90 8.62
CA VAL A 865 -25.28 17.62 8.93
C VAL A 865 -26.22 17.28 7.80
N TYR A 866 -25.97 16.19 7.07
CA TYR A 866 -26.73 15.81 5.88
C TYR A 866 -27.43 14.46 6.11
N PRO A 867 -28.51 14.15 5.37
CA PRO A 867 -29.02 12.79 5.27
C PRO A 867 -28.07 11.94 4.40
N ASP A 868 -27.25 11.09 5.04
CA ASP A 868 -26.15 10.34 4.41
C ASP A 868 -26.23 8.81 4.61
N GLU A 869 -27.28 8.30 5.28
CA GLU A 869 -27.45 6.87 5.57
C GLU A 869 -27.86 6.01 4.34
N PHE A 870 -27.50 6.40 3.12
CA PHE A 870 -27.73 5.59 1.92
C PHE A 870 -26.63 4.55 1.75
N ARG A 871 -26.99 3.40 1.17
CA ARG A 871 -26.02 2.33 0.88
C ARG A 871 -25.04 2.80 -0.19
N MET A 872 -23.75 2.75 0.10
CA MET A 872 -22.69 2.94 -0.90
C MET A 872 -22.61 1.70 -1.82
N ASP A 873 -22.27 1.94 -3.09
CA ASP A 873 -21.96 0.88 -4.06
C ASP A 873 -20.57 0.30 -3.75
N ARG A 874 -20.20 -0.83 -4.37
CA ARG A 874 -18.85 -1.40 -4.25
C ARG A 874 -17.79 -0.54 -4.94
N LEU A 875 -18.21 0.23 -5.94
CA LEU A 875 -17.35 1.23 -6.57
C LEU A 875 -17.29 2.45 -5.67
N ALA A 876 -16.09 2.73 -5.16
CA ALA A 876 -15.71 3.95 -4.48
C ALA A 876 -16.42 5.19 -5.09
N GLY A 877 -17.15 5.95 -4.27
CA GLY A 877 -17.81 7.22 -4.63
C GLY A 877 -19.18 7.08 -5.25
N TYR A 878 -19.68 5.85 -5.42
CA TYR A 878 -21.02 5.59 -5.92
C TYR A 878 -21.92 5.16 -4.77
N ALA A 879 -23.20 5.51 -4.88
CA ALA A 879 -24.23 5.07 -3.95
C ALA A 879 -25.34 4.34 -4.70
N ALA A 880 -25.94 3.37 -4.02
CA ALA A 880 -27.19 2.79 -4.46
C ALA A 880 -28.24 3.90 -4.67
N MET A 881 -29.17 3.66 -5.58
CA MET A 881 -30.22 4.63 -5.87
C MET A 881 -31.02 4.98 -4.60
N HIS A 882 -30.94 6.23 -4.21
CA HIS A 882 -31.61 6.79 -3.04
C HIS A 882 -32.47 8.00 -3.45
N ALA A 883 -33.39 8.36 -2.57
CA ALA A 883 -34.30 9.48 -2.78
C ALA A 883 -34.60 10.18 -1.47
N LEU A 884 -34.96 11.46 -1.59
CA LEU A 884 -35.45 12.29 -0.51
C LEU A 884 -36.78 12.91 -0.94
N THR A 885 -37.84 12.66 -0.17
CA THR A 885 -39.17 13.20 -0.42
C THR A 885 -39.38 14.45 0.43
N LEU A 886 -39.64 15.59 -0.22
CA LEU A 886 -39.87 16.88 0.45
C LEU A 886 -41.35 17.26 0.38
N GLU A 887 -41.97 17.42 1.54
CA GLU A 887 -43.35 17.88 1.67
C GLU A 887 -43.35 19.38 1.98
N PHE A 888 -43.94 20.19 1.09
CA PHE A 888 -44.03 21.63 1.27
C PHE A 888 -45.45 22.08 1.66
N PRO A 889 -45.59 23.24 2.35
CA PRO A 889 -46.88 23.87 2.54
C PRO A 889 -47.57 24.19 1.19
N GLU A 890 -48.90 24.15 1.18
CA GLU A 890 -49.74 24.43 0.00
C GLU A 890 -49.42 25.77 -0.68
N SER A 891 -48.88 26.74 0.07
CA SER A 891 -48.46 28.05 -0.45
C SER A 891 -47.47 27.97 -1.61
N VAL A 892 -46.67 26.89 -1.72
CA VAL A 892 -45.75 26.68 -2.86
C VAL A 892 -46.50 26.60 -4.19
N THR A 893 -47.72 26.08 -4.20
CA THR A 893 -48.54 25.97 -5.43
C THR A 893 -48.96 27.32 -6.01
N ARG A 894 -48.86 28.40 -5.22
CA ARG A 894 -49.18 29.77 -5.63
C ARG A 894 -47.99 30.49 -6.27
N LEU A 895 -46.80 29.88 -6.28
CA LEU A 895 -45.63 30.44 -6.92
C LEU A 895 -45.76 30.31 -8.45
N GLU A 896 -45.64 31.43 -9.16
CA GLU A 896 -45.64 31.42 -10.64
C GLU A 896 -44.41 30.70 -11.20
N ARG A 897 -43.28 30.74 -10.48
CA ARG A 897 -42.00 30.11 -10.84
C ARG A 897 -41.31 29.57 -9.58
N PRO A 898 -41.64 28.34 -9.14
CA PRO A 898 -40.95 27.74 -8.01
C PRO A 898 -39.48 27.48 -8.36
N VAL A 899 -38.58 27.86 -7.46
CA VAL A 899 -37.14 27.55 -7.53
C VAL A 899 -36.75 26.85 -6.24
N LEU A 900 -36.17 25.65 -6.36
CA LEU A 900 -35.68 24.89 -5.22
C LEU A 900 -34.19 25.21 -5.02
N PHE A 901 -33.83 25.68 -3.83
CA PHE A 901 -32.45 25.88 -3.41
C PHE A 901 -32.07 24.73 -2.49
N LEU A 902 -31.00 24.02 -2.84
CA LEU A 902 -30.39 22.98 -2.03
C LEU A 902 -28.97 23.41 -1.70
N TYR A 903 -28.52 23.09 -0.49
CA TYR A 903 -27.14 23.23 -0.06
C TYR A 903 -26.65 21.83 0.33
N GLY A 904 -25.53 21.42 -0.23
CA GLY A 904 -24.97 20.10 0.01
C GLY A 904 -23.53 20.04 -0.48
N TRP A 905 -22.89 18.95 -0.14
CA TRP A 905 -21.59 18.56 -0.66
C TRP A 905 -21.78 17.26 -1.45
N VAL A 906 -21.04 17.11 -2.55
CA VAL A 906 -20.89 15.83 -3.23
C VAL A 906 -19.45 15.44 -3.01
N ASP A 907 -19.24 14.29 -2.39
CA ASP A 907 -17.91 13.72 -2.35
C ASP A 907 -17.67 13.00 -3.68
N PHE A 908 -16.56 13.32 -4.33
CA PHE A 908 -16.14 12.64 -5.56
C PHE A 908 -14.97 11.75 -5.16
N GLU A 909 -15.20 10.44 -5.07
CA GLU A 909 -14.07 9.51 -4.91
C GLU A 909 -13.35 9.37 -6.28
N TYR A 910 -12.01 9.38 -6.23
CA TYR A 910 -11.08 9.43 -7.36
C TYR A 910 -10.12 8.26 -7.42
#